data_AF-A0A9W4TZE7-F1
#
_entry.id   AF-A0A9W4TZE7-F1
#
_cell.length_a   1.000
_cell.length_b   1.000
_cell.length_c   1.000
_cell.angle_alpha   90.00
_cell.angle_beta   90.00
_cell.angle_gamma   90.00
#
_symmetry.space_group_name_H-M   'P 1'
#
loop_
_entity.id
_entity.type
_entity.pdbx_description
1 polymer ?
#
loop_
_entity_poly.entity_id
_entity_poly.type
_entity_poly.pdbx_seq_one_letter_code
_entity_poly.pdbx_strand_id
1 'polypeptide(L)'
;MYAIHDTMKSAKYAREAIHDRLTLYSTSSSISINGVKPLRRKYSNTELIPTTENKAKSIIECVPLETCQGHFINSKTKQRILLKGINIDSQTKIPTKPYMPSYEGDSSDPNNIFFDGDNVSFIGRPFPIEEAKDHLQRIKNWGYNTIRYLITWEAIEHKGPGIYDIEFINYTIEILKIIGEIGGLYVFLEFHQDVWSRFSGGSGAPMWTFYAASLDPKNFVKTEAAILHNDPRFHDSSDTYHKMLWTSNYKRLASLVMFTLFYAGNNYFPNLLINGENIQDYLQNRFFNSINIIWKTINEKLPELIENGTILGFESMNEPNCGLIGHPDLGVLPDYQQLRVGTTPTAFETMKLGMGFTVEVDEYRISVTGPRKYGTKIVDPKGTKAWLSPEEAKKLDAKYGFIRSGNWNIGNCIFANEGIWTWNHKLNLNNLPNLTQEQRLEVTSKCELIEPKFFSDSKYFKNFTGPVPKIIDTEYFVNSNFVEHFVKFKNVIREINPNAFVLLSVPVLELPPNIRRDSRKIIDEKTVYCPHYYDGLSLMFKSWNTKYNVDTLGIMRCKYLNPVLGIVFGERAIRNCIKNQFIEMRKECNENLGEIPILMSETGMPFDMDEKRSYRNGKYISQTAALDAIINALEGAHMSHTFWCYNSSNNHKWGDNWNNEDFSFWSPDDRNLSFEEDLIINSSKASRLISKATKMGQSSSTSSRLSSRSTADSENFEYESDCSSIISSTTSNVFSRQLKKCFPSPDGVRAISAVVRPYLVSSFGKIVAQEFDIKSVKYSLQINIKNAKKPSIIFVPKWHYPFLDYGDIYLTSGSIKYNEELQYIEWHHDDDENNNEDNMTETIIIKNNSGSLEEAKMDGRQLQCPIT
;
A
#
# COMPACT_ATOMS: atom_id res chain seq x y z
N MET A 1 39.89 -2.40 20.16
CA MET A 1 38.98 -1.24 20.30
C MET A 1 37.66 -1.42 19.56
N TYR A 2 37.58 -2.12 18.42
CA TYR A 2 36.32 -2.48 17.74
C TYR A 2 35.40 -3.42 18.56
N ALA A 3 35.97 -4.42 19.25
CA ALA A 3 35.18 -5.38 20.05
C ALA A 3 34.49 -4.78 21.30
N ILE A 4 35.05 -3.71 21.90
CA ILE A 4 34.46 -3.07 23.08
C ILE A 4 33.32 -2.12 22.66
N HIS A 5 33.39 -1.53 21.46
CA HIS A 5 32.35 -0.67 20.92
C HIS A 5 31.09 -1.46 20.51
N ASP A 6 31.24 -2.67 19.94
CA ASP A 6 30.11 -3.57 19.66
C ASP A 6 29.48 -4.16 20.91
N THR A 7 30.28 -4.47 21.94
CA THR A 7 29.76 -5.03 23.20
C THR A 7 28.99 -3.98 24.02
N MET A 8 29.42 -2.72 23.99
CA MET A 8 28.68 -1.61 24.64
C MET A 8 27.42 -1.20 23.86
N LYS A 9 27.43 -1.29 22.53
CA LYS A 9 26.20 -1.20 21.71
C LYS A 9 25.23 -2.33 22.07
N SER A 10 25.69 -3.58 22.08
CA SER A 10 24.91 -4.77 22.42
C SER A 10 24.19 -4.69 23.78
N ALA A 11 24.87 -4.24 24.84
CA ALA A 11 24.26 -4.11 26.17
C ALA A 11 23.24 -2.96 26.27
N LYS A 12 23.50 -1.84 25.57
CA LYS A 12 22.55 -0.72 25.46
C LYS A 12 21.31 -1.13 24.66
N TYR A 13 21.51 -1.82 23.53
CA TYR A 13 20.42 -2.41 22.74
C TYR A 13 19.62 -3.46 23.52
N ALA A 14 20.26 -4.27 24.37
CA ALA A 14 19.54 -5.24 25.20
C ALA A 14 18.65 -4.56 26.26
N ARG A 15 19.16 -3.51 26.92
CA ARG A 15 18.38 -2.75 27.91
C ARG A 15 17.26 -1.93 27.28
N GLU A 16 17.53 -1.29 26.13
CA GLU A 16 16.52 -0.59 25.33
C GLU A 16 15.49 -1.58 24.78
N ALA A 17 15.89 -2.75 24.28
CA ALA A 17 14.96 -3.78 23.82
C ALA A 17 14.07 -4.33 24.94
N ILE A 18 14.59 -4.51 26.16
CA ILE A 18 13.77 -4.91 27.32
C ILE A 18 12.79 -3.79 27.70
N HIS A 19 13.23 -2.53 27.71
CA HIS A 19 12.37 -1.40 28.01
C HIS A 19 11.27 -1.22 26.94
N ASP A 20 11.62 -1.24 25.66
CA ASP A 20 10.71 -1.24 24.52
C ASP A 20 9.69 -2.37 24.61
N ARG A 21 10.14 -3.58 25.00
CA ARG A 21 9.25 -4.71 25.13
C ARG A 21 8.27 -4.55 26.30
N LEU A 22 8.69 -3.93 27.40
CA LEU A 22 7.81 -3.61 28.52
C LEU A 22 6.80 -2.51 28.16
N THR A 23 7.18 -1.51 27.35
CA THR A 23 6.26 -0.43 26.94
C THR A 23 5.14 -0.93 26.03
N LEU A 24 5.36 -2.00 25.25
CA LEU A 24 4.30 -2.65 24.46
C LEU A 24 3.09 -3.06 25.33
N TYR A 25 3.34 -3.50 26.57
CA TYR A 25 2.32 -4.02 27.49
C TYR A 25 1.88 -2.99 28.56
N SER A 26 2.42 -1.78 28.54
CA SER A 26 2.01 -0.71 29.47
C SER A 26 0.50 -0.45 29.33
N THR A 27 -0.23 -0.39 30.44
CA THR A 27 -1.70 -0.38 30.53
C THR A 27 -2.34 1.01 30.62
N SER A 28 -1.59 2.08 30.90
CA SER A 28 -2.13 3.45 30.97
C SER A 28 -2.36 4.04 29.57
N SER A 29 -3.52 4.67 29.31
CA SER A 29 -3.62 5.62 28.19
C SER A 29 -2.60 6.73 28.42
N SER A 30 -1.93 7.18 27.36
CA SER A 30 -0.98 8.29 27.46
C SER A 30 -1.67 9.64 27.67
N ILE A 31 -3.00 9.70 27.58
CA ILE A 31 -3.78 10.93 27.67
C ILE A 31 -4.21 11.16 29.13
N SER A 32 -3.71 12.25 29.71
CA SER A 32 -4.14 12.70 31.04
C SER A 32 -5.58 13.20 31.01
N ILE A 33 -6.39 12.76 31.97
CA ILE A 33 -7.75 13.26 32.19
C ILE A 33 -7.82 14.35 33.27
N ASN A 34 -6.68 14.74 33.82
CA ASN A 34 -6.63 15.76 34.87
C ASN A 34 -7.12 17.11 34.32
N GLY A 35 -8.06 17.74 35.04
CA GLY A 35 -8.63 19.03 34.65
C GLY A 35 -9.68 18.98 33.54
N VAL A 36 -9.87 17.83 32.86
CA VAL A 36 -10.87 17.67 31.80
C VAL A 36 -12.28 17.72 32.39
N LYS A 37 -13.09 18.70 31.98
CA LYS A 37 -14.47 18.92 32.45
C LYS A 37 -15.47 18.79 31.29
N PRO A 38 -16.66 18.18 31.52
CA PRO A 38 -17.69 18.10 30.49
C PRO A 38 -18.35 19.46 30.24
N LEU A 39 -18.59 19.80 28.98
CA LEU A 39 -19.20 21.08 28.61
C LEU A 39 -20.69 21.18 28.98
N ARG A 40 -21.42 20.06 29.08
CA ARG A 40 -22.80 20.04 29.62
C ARG A 40 -22.99 20.61 31.02
N ARG A 41 -21.90 20.81 31.79
CA ARG A 41 -21.97 21.47 33.10
C ARG A 41 -21.99 22.99 32.99
N LYS A 42 -21.53 23.53 31.86
CA LYS A 42 -21.41 24.96 31.56
C LYS A 42 -22.57 25.46 30.71
N TYR A 43 -23.09 24.62 29.82
CA TYR A 43 -24.14 24.96 28.85
C TYR A 43 -25.40 24.14 29.09
N SER A 44 -26.56 24.71 28.75
CA SER A 44 -27.85 24.01 28.91
C SER A 44 -28.03 22.91 27.86
N ASN A 45 -28.87 21.90 28.15
CA ASN A 45 -29.12 20.80 27.20
C ASN A 45 -29.82 21.24 25.90
N THR A 46 -30.40 22.45 25.86
CA THR A 46 -31.06 23.02 24.68
C THR A 46 -30.15 23.96 23.90
N GLU A 47 -28.99 24.30 24.45
CA GLU A 47 -28.06 25.23 23.82
C GLU A 47 -27.24 24.51 22.75
N LEU A 48 -27.24 25.06 21.54
CA LEU A 48 -26.50 24.52 20.42
C LEU A 48 -25.05 25.00 20.45
N ILE A 49 -24.14 24.16 19.98
CA ILE A 49 -22.75 24.56 19.74
C ILE A 49 -22.75 25.65 18.65
N PRO A 50 -22.10 26.81 18.86
CA PRO A 50 -22.04 27.86 17.85
C PRO A 50 -21.47 27.36 16.52
N THR A 51 -22.07 27.80 15.41
CA THR A 51 -21.60 27.47 14.07
C THR A 51 -20.29 28.20 13.75
N THR A 52 -19.42 27.56 12.94
CA THR A 52 -18.22 28.23 12.43
C THR A 52 -18.58 29.29 11.39
N GLU A 53 -17.71 30.30 11.21
CA GLU A 53 -17.92 31.36 10.20
C GLU A 53 -17.42 30.95 8.81
N ASN A 54 -16.95 29.70 8.65
CA ASN A 54 -16.36 29.22 7.42
C ASN A 54 -17.44 29.06 6.32
N LYS A 55 -17.35 29.89 5.28
CA LYS A 55 -18.18 29.82 4.08
C LYS A 55 -17.54 29.00 2.95
N ALA A 56 -16.37 28.41 3.19
CA ALA A 56 -15.65 27.63 2.20
C ALA A 56 -16.28 26.25 1.99
N LYS A 57 -15.92 25.57 0.89
CA LYS A 57 -16.45 24.24 0.54
C LYS A 57 -15.65 23.09 1.18
N SER A 58 -14.68 23.42 2.03
CA SER A 58 -13.68 22.47 2.54
C SER A 58 -13.39 22.77 4.01
N ILE A 59 -13.03 21.72 4.77
CA ILE A 59 -12.59 21.85 6.18
C ILE A 59 -11.38 22.79 6.25
N ILE A 60 -10.41 22.57 5.36
CA ILE A 60 -9.30 23.46 5.10
C ILE A 60 -9.18 23.65 3.59
N GLU A 61 -8.93 24.89 3.16
CA GLU A 61 -8.64 25.18 1.75
C GLU A 61 -7.18 24.84 1.43
N CYS A 62 -6.94 24.38 0.20
CA CYS A 62 -5.59 24.18 -0.29
C CYS A 62 -4.85 25.53 -0.32
N VAL A 63 -3.63 25.50 0.18
CA VAL A 63 -2.67 26.60 0.13
C VAL A 63 -1.29 25.99 -0.09
N PRO A 64 -0.32 26.74 -0.62
CA PRO A 64 1.06 26.29 -0.69
C PRO A 64 1.54 25.82 0.69
N LEU A 65 2.20 24.66 0.74
CA LEU A 65 2.74 24.11 1.98
C LEU A 65 4.21 24.48 2.16
N GLU A 66 4.56 24.85 3.38
CA GLU A 66 5.93 24.98 3.88
C GLU A 66 6.29 23.75 4.71
N THR A 67 7.56 23.62 5.09
CA THR A 67 8.01 22.54 5.98
C THR A 67 8.75 23.12 7.18
N CYS A 68 8.56 22.51 8.35
CA CYS A 68 9.27 22.88 9.56
C CYS A 68 9.32 21.69 10.51
N GLN A 69 10.53 21.35 10.99
CA GLN A 69 10.76 20.30 12.00
C GLN A 69 10.05 18.97 11.67
N GLY A 70 10.12 18.50 10.43
CA GLY A 70 9.52 17.25 10.01
C GLY A 70 8.00 17.27 9.77
N HIS A 71 7.39 18.45 9.65
CA HIS A 71 5.95 18.62 9.45
C HIS A 71 5.61 19.54 8.28
N PHE A 72 4.45 19.30 7.66
CA PHE A 72 3.84 20.23 6.70
C PHE A 72 3.19 21.39 7.44
N ILE A 73 3.42 22.61 6.94
CA ILE A 73 2.93 23.86 7.52
C ILE A 73 2.08 24.59 6.49
N ASN A 74 0.90 25.03 6.90
CA ASN A 74 0.06 25.92 6.13
C ASN A 74 0.80 27.27 5.94
N SER A 75 1.12 27.66 4.72
CA SER A 75 1.88 28.92 4.48
C SER A 75 1.16 30.18 4.99
N LYS A 76 -0.17 30.20 4.98
CA LYS A 76 -0.99 31.35 5.38
C LYS A 76 -1.23 31.40 6.88
N THR A 77 -1.63 30.28 7.48
CA THR A 77 -1.99 30.21 8.91
C THR A 77 -0.81 29.86 9.80
N LYS A 78 0.28 29.31 9.25
CA LYS A 78 1.45 28.78 9.98
C LYS A 78 1.13 27.62 10.93
N GLN A 79 -0.04 27.01 10.79
CA GLN A 79 -0.42 25.80 11.52
C GLN A 79 0.17 24.56 10.85
N ARG A 80 0.49 23.54 11.65
CA ARG A 80 0.83 22.20 11.16
C ARG A 80 -0.41 21.58 10.52
N ILE A 81 -0.25 20.92 9.37
CA ILE A 81 -1.31 20.16 8.70
C ILE A 81 -0.93 18.69 8.70
N LEU A 82 -1.90 17.83 9.02
CA LEU A 82 -1.80 16.39 8.75
C LEU A 82 -2.42 16.09 7.38
N LEU A 83 -1.62 15.52 6.49
CA LEU A 83 -2.09 15.02 5.20
C LEU A 83 -2.62 13.60 5.41
N LYS A 84 -3.94 13.42 5.28
CA LYS A 84 -4.63 12.14 5.38
C LYS A 84 -5.38 11.90 4.10
N GLY A 85 -4.99 10.87 3.37
CA GLY A 85 -5.46 10.68 2.00
C GLY A 85 -5.59 9.24 1.55
N ILE A 86 -5.72 9.07 0.24
CA ILE A 86 -5.88 7.77 -0.41
C ILE A 86 -5.25 7.76 -1.81
N ASN A 87 -4.85 6.57 -2.25
CA ASN A 87 -4.39 6.30 -3.60
C ASN A 87 -5.58 6.19 -4.55
N ILE A 88 -5.55 6.89 -5.68
CA ILE A 88 -6.56 6.77 -6.74
C ILE A 88 -5.90 6.51 -8.09
N ASP A 89 -6.38 5.57 -8.90
CA ASP A 89 -7.06 4.33 -8.53
C ASP A 89 -6.10 3.21 -8.92
N SER A 90 -6.06 2.12 -8.14
CA SER A 90 -5.39 0.86 -8.53
C SER A 90 -5.73 0.36 -9.95
N GLN A 91 -6.88 0.74 -10.54
CA GLN A 91 -7.18 0.45 -11.94
C GLN A 91 -6.28 1.16 -12.96
N THR A 92 -5.53 2.19 -12.58
CA THR A 92 -4.53 2.80 -13.47
C THR A 92 -3.45 1.81 -13.91
N LYS A 93 -3.34 0.64 -13.24
CA LYS A 93 -2.49 -0.48 -13.65
C LYS A 93 -2.92 -1.15 -14.96
N ILE A 94 -4.16 -0.96 -15.41
CA ILE A 94 -4.74 -1.63 -16.59
C ILE A 94 -5.27 -0.65 -17.65
N PRO A 95 -5.07 -0.94 -18.94
CA PRO A 95 -5.67 -0.14 -20.01
C PRO A 95 -7.20 -0.21 -19.94
N THR A 96 -7.87 0.82 -20.45
CA THR A 96 -9.32 0.83 -20.65
C THR A 96 -9.71 0.20 -21.99
N LYS A 97 -8.83 0.29 -22.99
CA LYS A 97 -9.03 -0.30 -24.32
C LYS A 97 -7.75 -0.94 -24.84
N PRO A 98 -7.79 -2.23 -25.23
CA PRO A 98 -8.80 -3.20 -24.79
C PRO A 98 -8.82 -3.29 -23.25
N TYR A 99 -9.99 -3.47 -22.65
CA TYR A 99 -10.08 -3.71 -21.21
C TYR A 99 -9.53 -5.10 -20.92
N MET A 100 -8.42 -5.15 -20.18
CA MET A 100 -7.64 -6.37 -20.02
C MET A 100 -7.17 -6.52 -18.57
N PRO A 101 -8.06 -6.99 -17.69
CA PRO A 101 -7.68 -7.31 -16.32
C PRO A 101 -6.71 -8.50 -16.31
N SER A 102 -5.97 -8.66 -15.21
CA SER A 102 -4.85 -9.62 -15.15
C SER A 102 -5.22 -11.08 -15.46
N TYR A 103 -6.47 -11.48 -15.21
CA TYR A 103 -6.99 -12.83 -15.40
C TYR A 103 -7.61 -13.08 -16.79
N GLU A 104 -7.70 -12.06 -17.64
CA GLU A 104 -8.28 -12.19 -19.00
C GLU A 104 -7.19 -12.30 -20.06
N GLY A 105 -7.55 -12.93 -21.18
CA GLY A 105 -6.65 -13.25 -22.28
C GLY A 105 -6.00 -14.62 -22.13
N ASP A 106 -5.03 -14.90 -22.99
CA ASP A 106 -4.28 -16.15 -23.01
C ASP A 106 -2.81 -15.83 -23.23
N SER A 107 -2.02 -15.88 -22.15
CA SER A 107 -0.59 -15.60 -22.22
C SER A 107 0.24 -16.74 -22.82
N SER A 108 -0.36 -17.89 -23.12
CA SER A 108 0.29 -18.98 -23.85
C SER A 108 0.24 -18.79 -25.37
N ASP A 109 -0.70 -18.00 -25.88
CA ASP A 109 -0.83 -17.63 -27.29
C ASP A 109 -0.06 -16.32 -27.59
N PRO A 110 1.05 -16.36 -28.36
CA PRO A 110 1.84 -15.18 -28.69
C PRO A 110 1.13 -14.16 -29.60
N ASN A 111 -0.04 -14.51 -30.16
CA ASN A 111 -0.88 -13.62 -30.98
C ASN A 111 -2.08 -13.07 -30.22
N ASN A 112 -2.24 -13.42 -28.94
CA ASN A 112 -3.32 -12.92 -28.11
C ASN A 112 -3.25 -11.38 -27.99
N ILE A 113 -4.42 -10.75 -27.89
CA ILE A 113 -4.54 -9.29 -27.72
C ILE A 113 -3.80 -8.77 -26.49
N PHE A 114 -3.56 -9.62 -25.48
CA PHE A 114 -2.68 -9.31 -24.34
C PHE A 114 -1.33 -8.76 -24.77
N PHE A 115 -0.72 -9.31 -25.82
CA PHE A 115 0.57 -8.90 -26.36
C PHE A 115 0.49 -7.76 -27.41
N ASP A 116 -0.67 -7.12 -27.57
CA ASP A 116 -0.79 -5.85 -28.30
C ASP A 116 -0.55 -4.67 -27.35
N GLY A 117 0.73 -4.43 -27.02
CA GLY A 117 1.13 -3.34 -26.12
C GLY A 117 1.14 -1.96 -26.75
N ASP A 118 1.07 -1.85 -28.08
CA ASP A 118 1.22 -0.57 -28.78
C ASP A 118 -0.12 0.11 -29.07
N ASN A 119 -1.22 -0.65 -29.06
CA ASN A 119 -2.56 -0.14 -29.37
C ASN A 119 -3.47 -0.17 -28.14
N VAL A 120 -2.93 0.24 -27.00
CA VAL A 120 -3.68 0.40 -25.75
C VAL A 120 -4.10 1.85 -25.55
N SER A 121 -5.13 2.07 -24.73
CA SER A 121 -5.48 3.39 -24.22
C SER A 121 -5.76 3.32 -22.74
N PHE A 122 -5.30 4.34 -22.01
CA PHE A 122 -5.58 4.54 -20.59
C PHE A 122 -6.56 5.69 -20.35
N ILE A 123 -7.10 6.30 -21.41
CA ILE A 123 -8.16 7.31 -21.29
C ILE A 123 -9.36 6.69 -20.57
N GLY A 124 -9.83 7.33 -19.51
CA GLY A 124 -10.80 6.76 -18.57
C GLY A 124 -10.18 6.20 -17.28
N ARG A 125 -8.87 6.36 -17.06
CA ARG A 125 -8.20 6.12 -15.77
C ARG A 125 -7.88 7.43 -15.06
N PRO A 126 -8.14 7.58 -13.76
CA PRO A 126 -8.49 6.52 -12.80
C PRO A 126 -9.91 5.94 -12.91
N PHE A 127 -10.86 6.72 -13.42
CA PHE A 127 -12.27 6.35 -13.65
C PHE A 127 -12.85 7.27 -14.73
N PRO A 128 -13.97 6.96 -15.40
CA PRO A 128 -14.57 7.82 -16.43
C PRO A 128 -14.82 9.27 -15.98
N ILE A 129 -14.76 10.22 -16.91
CA ILE A 129 -14.79 11.66 -16.59
C ILE A 129 -16.13 12.08 -15.95
N GLU A 130 -17.20 11.43 -16.38
CA GLU A 130 -18.57 11.64 -15.92
C GLU A 130 -18.80 11.13 -14.49
N GLU A 131 -18.00 10.16 -14.02
CA GLU A 131 -18.07 9.60 -12.66
C GLU A 131 -17.08 10.28 -11.71
N ALA A 132 -16.13 11.05 -12.25
CA ALA A 132 -14.99 11.58 -11.52
C ALA A 132 -15.39 12.43 -10.32
N LYS A 133 -16.36 13.32 -10.51
CA LYS A 133 -16.83 14.22 -9.44
C LYS A 133 -17.40 13.43 -8.26
N ASP A 134 -18.18 12.38 -8.52
CA ASP A 134 -18.83 11.59 -7.47
C ASP A 134 -17.80 10.77 -6.69
N HIS A 135 -16.81 10.19 -7.37
CA HIS A 135 -15.71 9.49 -6.72
C HIS A 135 -14.85 10.40 -5.85
N LEU A 136 -14.44 11.55 -6.37
CA LEU A 136 -13.62 12.51 -5.64
C LEU A 136 -14.36 13.17 -4.48
N GLN A 137 -15.63 13.52 -4.66
CA GLN A 137 -16.47 14.08 -3.60
C GLN A 137 -16.70 13.07 -2.48
N ARG A 138 -16.91 11.79 -2.81
CA ARG A 138 -17.01 10.71 -1.81
C ARG A 138 -15.76 10.63 -0.94
N ILE A 139 -14.58 10.64 -1.55
CA ILE A 139 -13.29 10.61 -0.84
C ILE A 139 -13.18 11.83 0.09
N LYS A 140 -13.50 13.03 -0.40
CA LYS A 140 -13.52 14.25 0.43
C LYS A 140 -14.48 14.14 1.62
N ASN A 141 -15.66 13.55 1.42
CA ASN A 141 -16.66 13.35 2.48
C ASN A 141 -16.22 12.36 3.56
N TRP A 142 -15.23 11.51 3.29
CA TRP A 142 -14.59 10.67 4.33
C TRP A 142 -13.67 11.48 5.27
N GLY A 143 -13.53 12.78 5.01
CA GLY A 143 -12.62 13.68 5.71
C GLY A 143 -11.19 13.61 5.18
N TYR A 144 -10.97 13.06 3.98
CA TYR A 144 -9.63 12.97 3.41
C TYR A 144 -9.30 14.29 2.69
N ASN A 145 -8.05 14.72 2.80
CA ASN A 145 -7.58 15.99 2.27
C ASN A 145 -6.40 15.84 1.31
N THR A 146 -6.02 14.61 0.95
CA THR A 146 -4.86 14.34 0.08
C THR A 146 -5.16 13.16 -0.86
N ILE A 147 -4.66 13.25 -2.09
CA ILE A 147 -4.73 12.23 -3.13
C ILE A 147 -3.30 11.92 -3.60
N ARG A 148 -2.95 10.64 -3.58
CA ARG A 148 -1.83 10.09 -4.35
C ARG A 148 -2.37 9.68 -5.72
N TYR A 149 -2.00 10.42 -6.76
CA TYR A 149 -2.53 10.25 -8.11
C TYR A 149 -1.59 9.39 -8.95
N LEU A 150 -2.05 8.19 -9.31
CA LEU A 150 -1.23 7.19 -9.99
C LEU A 150 -1.17 7.44 -11.50
N ILE A 151 0.01 7.23 -12.08
CA ILE A 151 0.23 7.21 -13.53
C ILE A 151 1.18 6.06 -13.86
N THR A 152 0.91 5.23 -14.86
CA THR A 152 1.90 4.25 -15.34
C THR A 152 2.72 4.82 -16.49
N TRP A 153 3.98 4.41 -16.62
CA TRP A 153 4.81 4.79 -17.78
C TRP A 153 4.16 4.31 -19.10
N GLU A 154 3.55 3.13 -19.11
CA GLU A 154 2.80 2.60 -20.25
C GLU A 154 1.66 3.55 -20.68
N ALA A 155 0.93 4.15 -19.73
CA ALA A 155 -0.15 5.07 -20.08
C ALA A 155 0.31 6.27 -20.90
N ILE A 156 1.58 6.69 -20.75
CA ILE A 156 2.15 7.83 -21.49
C ILE A 156 2.89 7.39 -22.75
N GLU A 157 3.63 6.28 -22.75
CA GLU A 157 4.61 5.96 -23.80
C GLU A 157 4.46 4.52 -24.35
N HIS A 158 3.23 4.00 -24.44
CA HIS A 158 2.96 2.63 -24.91
C HIS A 158 3.34 2.39 -26.39
N LYS A 159 3.13 3.36 -27.29
CA LYS A 159 3.36 3.20 -28.75
C LYS A 159 4.82 2.98 -29.13
N GLY A 160 5.75 3.39 -28.27
CA GLY A 160 7.18 3.31 -28.54
C GLY A 160 7.96 4.48 -27.94
N PRO A 161 9.29 4.38 -27.92
CA PRO A 161 10.15 5.38 -27.31
C PRO A 161 10.01 6.74 -28.01
N GLY A 162 9.70 7.78 -27.23
CA GLY A 162 9.48 9.16 -27.67
C GLY A 162 8.09 9.43 -28.26
N ILE A 163 7.16 8.45 -28.25
CA ILE A 163 5.82 8.59 -28.81
C ILE A 163 4.80 8.66 -27.66
N TYR A 164 4.48 9.89 -27.26
CA TYR A 164 3.63 10.14 -26.10
C TYR A 164 2.13 10.15 -26.44
N ASP A 165 1.31 9.60 -25.55
CA ASP A 165 -0.15 9.69 -25.60
C ASP A 165 -0.64 11.03 -25.03
N ILE A 166 -0.72 12.03 -25.91
CA ILE A 166 -1.22 13.37 -25.58
C ILE A 166 -2.69 13.35 -25.18
N GLU A 167 -3.49 12.40 -25.68
CA GLU A 167 -4.90 12.30 -25.34
C GLU A 167 -5.07 11.84 -23.88
N PHE A 168 -4.29 10.86 -23.43
CA PHE A 168 -4.25 10.47 -22.02
C PHE A 168 -3.71 11.58 -21.10
N ILE A 169 -2.69 12.32 -21.53
CA ILE A 169 -2.19 13.48 -20.76
C ILE A 169 -3.30 14.52 -20.60
N ASN A 170 -4.00 14.89 -21.68
CA ASN A 170 -5.14 15.81 -21.62
C ASN A 170 -6.27 15.29 -20.73
N TYR A 171 -6.53 13.98 -20.77
CA TYR A 171 -7.50 13.34 -19.88
C TYR A 171 -7.13 13.53 -18.40
N THR A 172 -5.85 13.32 -18.06
CA THR A 172 -5.34 13.56 -16.70
C THR A 172 -5.51 15.02 -16.28
N ILE A 173 -5.27 15.98 -17.19
CA ILE A 173 -5.51 17.40 -16.92
C ILE A 173 -6.97 17.67 -16.54
N GLU A 174 -7.94 17.07 -17.23
CA GLU A 174 -9.37 17.24 -16.89
C GLU A 174 -9.73 16.65 -15.51
N ILE A 175 -9.17 15.50 -15.13
CA ILE A 175 -9.39 14.95 -13.79
C ILE A 175 -8.80 15.86 -12.71
N LEU A 176 -7.58 16.39 -12.92
CA LEU A 176 -6.95 17.32 -11.99
C LEU A 176 -7.75 18.64 -11.84
N LYS A 177 -8.36 19.14 -12.93
CA LYS A 177 -9.30 20.28 -12.87
C LYS A 177 -10.49 19.97 -11.96
N ILE A 178 -11.11 18.81 -12.12
CA ILE A 178 -12.24 18.39 -11.27
C ILE A 178 -11.83 18.33 -9.79
N ILE A 179 -10.63 17.84 -9.48
CA ILE A 179 -10.08 17.86 -8.11
C ILE A 179 -9.97 19.31 -7.61
N GLY A 180 -9.44 20.22 -8.44
CA GLY A 180 -9.34 21.64 -8.14
C GLY A 180 -10.69 22.32 -7.91
N GLU A 181 -11.70 22.00 -8.71
CA GLU A 181 -13.08 22.52 -8.59
C GLU A 181 -13.79 22.04 -7.31
N ILE A 182 -13.54 20.79 -6.90
CA ILE A 182 -14.01 20.24 -5.63
C ILE A 182 -13.33 20.98 -4.46
N GLY A 183 -12.02 21.25 -4.59
CA GLY A 183 -11.21 21.98 -3.61
C GLY A 183 -10.92 21.19 -2.33
N GLY A 184 -9.94 21.64 -1.55
CA GLY A 184 -9.58 21.05 -0.25
C GLY A 184 -8.89 19.67 -0.32
N LEU A 185 -8.43 19.27 -1.52
CA LEU A 185 -7.68 18.04 -1.77
C LEU A 185 -6.29 18.40 -2.30
N TYR A 186 -5.25 18.12 -1.51
CA TYR A 186 -3.87 18.15 -1.98
C TYR A 186 -3.60 16.97 -2.90
N VAL A 187 -2.79 17.16 -3.94
CA VAL A 187 -2.46 16.14 -4.93
C VAL A 187 -0.96 16.08 -5.11
N PHE A 188 -0.39 14.87 -5.02
CA PHE A 188 0.92 14.59 -5.59
C PHE A 188 0.78 13.45 -6.58
N LEU A 189 1.53 13.55 -7.67
CA LEU A 189 1.53 12.55 -8.74
C LEU A 189 2.66 11.56 -8.50
N GLU A 190 2.51 10.35 -9.01
CA GLU A 190 3.55 9.33 -8.93
C GLU A 190 3.57 8.48 -10.21
N PHE A 191 4.69 7.83 -10.51
CA PHE A 191 4.80 6.86 -11.59
C PHE A 191 4.74 5.42 -11.05
N HIS A 192 3.56 4.81 -11.17
CA HIS A 192 3.25 3.51 -10.58
C HIS A 192 3.95 2.41 -11.36
N GLN A 193 4.54 1.50 -10.62
CA GLN A 193 4.96 0.21 -11.14
C GLN A 193 4.87 -0.83 -10.05
N ASP A 194 4.52 -2.04 -10.46
CA ASP A 194 4.75 -3.26 -9.69
C ASP A 194 5.53 -4.19 -10.60
N VAL A 195 6.54 -4.87 -10.09
CA VAL A 195 7.28 -5.90 -10.85
C VAL A 195 7.64 -5.51 -12.31
N TRP A 196 7.98 -4.24 -12.54
CA TRP A 196 8.28 -3.62 -13.84
C TRP A 196 7.10 -3.36 -14.78
N SER A 197 6.30 -4.37 -15.16
CA SER A 197 5.32 -4.24 -16.25
C SER A 197 4.21 -5.29 -16.17
N ARG A 198 3.08 -5.05 -16.85
CA ARG A 198 2.00 -6.05 -16.99
C ARG A 198 2.44 -7.33 -17.67
N PHE A 199 3.41 -7.25 -18.57
CA PHE A 199 3.94 -8.43 -19.25
C PHE A 199 4.92 -9.24 -18.39
N SER A 200 5.32 -8.72 -17.22
CA SER A 200 6.06 -9.46 -16.19
C SER A 200 5.22 -9.78 -14.96
N GLY A 201 3.89 -9.71 -15.09
CA GLY A 201 2.93 -10.04 -14.03
C GLY A 201 2.75 -8.95 -12.96
N GLY A 202 3.31 -7.75 -13.20
CA GLY A 202 3.12 -6.56 -12.39
C GLY A 202 2.44 -5.46 -13.19
N SER A 203 2.86 -4.20 -13.14
CA SER A 203 2.34 -3.05 -13.93
C SER A 203 3.42 -1.97 -14.09
N GLY A 204 3.24 -0.98 -14.97
CA GLY A 204 4.13 0.19 -15.03
C GLY A 204 4.74 0.46 -16.40
N ALA A 205 5.88 -0.18 -16.71
CA ALA A 205 6.65 0.06 -17.92
C ALA A 205 5.99 -0.51 -19.20
N PRO A 206 6.11 0.18 -20.35
CA PRO A 206 5.57 -0.27 -21.62
C PRO A 206 6.34 -1.48 -22.20
N MET A 207 5.67 -2.24 -23.07
CA MET A 207 6.19 -3.48 -23.66
C MET A 207 7.54 -3.31 -24.38
N TRP A 208 7.72 -2.17 -25.06
CA TRP A 208 8.93 -1.91 -25.85
C TRP A 208 10.21 -1.91 -25.01
N THR A 209 10.10 -1.70 -23.69
CA THR A 209 11.26 -1.76 -22.77
C THR A 209 11.88 -3.17 -22.73
N PHE A 210 11.07 -4.23 -22.82
CA PHE A 210 11.57 -5.60 -22.93
C PHE A 210 12.29 -5.82 -24.26
N TYR A 211 11.71 -5.34 -25.37
CA TYR A 211 12.37 -5.43 -26.67
C TYR A 211 13.69 -4.65 -26.70
N ALA A 212 13.75 -3.48 -26.06
CA ALA A 212 15.00 -2.73 -25.86
C ALA A 212 16.04 -3.59 -25.11
N ALA A 213 15.65 -4.35 -24.10
CA ALA A 213 16.52 -5.30 -23.40
C ALA A 213 16.77 -6.64 -24.15
N SER A 214 16.29 -6.77 -25.39
CA SER A 214 16.32 -8.00 -26.20
C SER A 214 15.52 -9.19 -25.65
N LEU A 215 14.54 -8.91 -24.78
CA LEU A 215 13.60 -9.89 -24.25
C LEU A 215 12.31 -9.96 -25.10
N ASP A 216 11.73 -11.15 -25.19
CA ASP A 216 10.44 -11.39 -25.81
C ASP A 216 9.38 -11.78 -24.76
N PRO A 217 8.49 -10.86 -24.36
CA PRO A 217 7.45 -11.14 -23.37
C PRO A 217 6.50 -12.27 -23.78
N LYS A 218 6.38 -12.57 -25.08
CA LYS A 218 5.51 -13.65 -25.59
C LYS A 218 5.98 -15.05 -25.19
N ASN A 219 7.24 -15.17 -24.77
CA ASN A 219 7.85 -16.43 -24.34
C ASN A 219 8.02 -16.53 -22.83
N PHE A 220 7.59 -15.53 -22.06
CA PHE A 220 7.82 -15.50 -20.61
C PHE A 220 7.11 -16.61 -19.86
N VAL A 221 5.89 -16.99 -20.25
CA VAL A 221 5.17 -18.11 -19.62
C VAL A 221 5.92 -19.43 -19.83
N LYS A 222 6.35 -19.72 -21.07
CA LYS A 222 7.05 -20.97 -21.42
C LYS A 222 8.40 -21.11 -20.70
N THR A 223 9.08 -19.98 -20.49
CA THR A 223 10.37 -19.92 -19.79
C THR A 223 10.24 -19.66 -18.30
N GLU A 224 9.02 -19.44 -17.80
CA GLU A 224 8.74 -18.81 -16.52
C GLU A 224 9.65 -17.59 -16.18
N ALA A 225 10.04 -16.82 -17.20
CA ALA A 225 10.69 -15.51 -17.02
C ALA A 225 9.76 -14.53 -16.27
N ALA A 226 8.45 -14.78 -16.32
CA ALA A 226 7.42 -14.24 -15.45
C ALA A 226 6.26 -15.24 -15.34
N ILE A 227 5.53 -15.18 -14.23
CA ILE A 227 4.22 -15.82 -14.04
C ILE A 227 3.14 -14.77 -14.29
N LEU A 228 2.20 -15.09 -15.19
CA LEU A 228 1.08 -14.23 -15.55
C LEU A 228 -0.23 -14.84 -15.08
N HIS A 229 -1.15 -14.01 -14.59
CA HIS A 229 -2.42 -14.49 -14.03
C HIS A 229 -3.34 -15.07 -15.12
N ASN A 230 -3.30 -14.52 -16.33
CA ASN A 230 -3.98 -15.02 -17.53
C ASN A 230 -3.27 -16.19 -18.24
N ASP A 231 -2.45 -16.95 -17.52
CA ASP A 231 -1.93 -18.22 -18.00
C ASP A 231 -3.06 -19.27 -17.89
N PRO A 232 -3.42 -19.97 -18.99
CA PRO A 232 -4.51 -20.95 -18.99
C PRO A 232 -4.42 -21.99 -17.87
N ARG A 233 -3.21 -22.31 -17.39
CA ARG A 233 -3.02 -23.27 -16.29
C ARG A 233 -3.73 -22.87 -15.00
N PHE A 234 -4.01 -21.58 -14.80
CA PHE A 234 -4.73 -21.06 -13.63
C PHE A 234 -6.26 -21.03 -13.81
N HIS A 235 -6.74 -21.36 -15.01
CA HIS A 235 -8.16 -21.29 -15.38
C HIS A 235 -8.75 -22.65 -15.80
N ASP A 236 -7.91 -23.61 -16.18
CA ASP A 236 -8.32 -24.97 -16.58
C ASP A 236 -8.24 -26.00 -15.42
N SER A 237 -8.00 -25.55 -14.19
CA SER A 237 -7.79 -26.37 -12.98
C SER A 237 -6.47 -27.14 -12.91
N SER A 238 -5.54 -26.93 -13.85
CA SER A 238 -4.20 -27.55 -13.81
C SER A 238 -3.34 -27.04 -12.65
N ASP A 239 -3.49 -25.77 -12.29
CA ASP A 239 -2.77 -25.09 -11.22
C ASP A 239 -3.66 -24.03 -10.55
N THR A 240 -3.23 -23.51 -9.40
CA THR A 240 -3.94 -22.47 -8.65
C THR A 240 -3.13 -21.19 -8.61
N TYR A 241 -3.76 -20.07 -8.99
CA TYR A 241 -3.14 -18.76 -8.80
C TYR A 241 -3.16 -18.37 -7.32
N HIS A 242 -2.10 -18.73 -6.61
CA HIS A 242 -2.01 -18.54 -5.16
C HIS A 242 -1.93 -17.05 -4.76
N LYS A 243 -2.38 -16.76 -3.53
CA LYS A 243 -2.23 -15.44 -2.90
C LYS A 243 -0.76 -15.00 -2.94
N MET A 244 -0.51 -13.73 -3.28
CA MET A 244 0.83 -13.13 -3.35
C MET A 244 1.77 -13.77 -4.40
N LEU A 245 1.30 -14.67 -5.26
CA LEU A 245 2.15 -15.33 -6.27
C LEU A 245 2.83 -14.33 -7.19
N TRP A 246 2.14 -13.26 -7.58
CA TRP A 246 2.67 -12.19 -8.44
C TRP A 246 3.97 -11.56 -7.91
N THR A 247 4.12 -11.43 -6.59
CA THR A 247 5.33 -10.84 -5.98
C THR A 247 6.59 -11.69 -6.22
N SER A 248 6.42 -12.99 -6.48
CA SER A 248 7.56 -13.87 -6.83
C SER A 248 8.25 -13.45 -8.13
N ASN A 249 7.55 -12.70 -9.00
CA ASN A 249 8.11 -12.21 -10.26
C ASN A 249 9.30 -11.25 -10.06
N TYR A 250 9.42 -10.55 -8.91
CA TYR A 250 10.62 -9.74 -8.60
C TYR A 250 11.92 -10.55 -8.61
N LYS A 251 11.83 -11.89 -8.50
CA LYS A 251 12.96 -12.82 -8.48
C LYS A 251 13.01 -13.71 -9.73
N ARG A 252 12.34 -13.30 -10.81
CA ARG A 252 12.37 -13.98 -12.11
C ARG A 252 13.11 -13.16 -13.15
N LEU A 253 13.47 -13.82 -14.25
CA LEU A 253 14.39 -13.29 -15.26
C LEU A 253 13.98 -11.90 -15.75
N ALA A 254 12.70 -11.69 -16.09
CA ALA A 254 12.24 -10.44 -16.68
C ALA A 254 12.52 -9.25 -15.76
N SER A 255 12.04 -9.29 -14.51
CA SER A 255 12.22 -8.20 -13.56
C SER A 255 13.67 -8.08 -13.09
N LEU A 256 14.38 -9.20 -12.88
CA LEU A 256 15.81 -9.18 -12.53
C LEU A 256 16.64 -8.47 -13.61
N VAL A 257 16.41 -8.78 -14.89
CA VAL A 257 17.10 -8.12 -16.01
C VAL A 257 16.75 -6.64 -16.04
N MET A 258 15.45 -6.30 -16.04
CA MET A 258 15.03 -4.91 -16.26
C MET A 258 15.49 -3.97 -15.15
N PHE A 259 15.34 -4.33 -13.88
CA PHE A 259 15.84 -3.49 -12.78
C PHE A 259 17.37 -3.37 -12.76
N THR A 260 18.09 -4.45 -13.08
CA THR A 260 19.56 -4.41 -13.15
C THR A 260 20.04 -3.49 -14.26
N LEU A 261 19.44 -3.58 -15.46
CA LEU A 261 19.77 -2.68 -16.58
C LEU A 261 19.39 -1.24 -16.28
N PHE A 262 18.20 -1.01 -15.69
CA PHE A 262 17.70 0.33 -15.39
C PHE A 262 18.53 1.08 -14.36
N TYR A 263 19.12 0.40 -13.37
CA TYR A 263 19.91 1.05 -12.31
C TYR A 263 21.42 0.89 -12.42
N ALA A 264 21.91 -0.17 -13.05
CA ALA A 264 23.33 -0.50 -13.11
C ALA A 264 23.80 -1.06 -14.47
N GLY A 265 23.03 -0.85 -15.54
CA GLY A 265 23.40 -1.24 -16.90
C GLY A 265 24.77 -0.68 -17.33
N ASN A 266 25.11 0.54 -16.94
CA ASN A 266 26.40 1.14 -17.29
C ASN A 266 27.57 0.51 -16.51
N ASN A 267 27.33 0.07 -15.26
CA ASN A 267 28.38 -0.51 -14.43
C ASN A 267 28.73 -1.93 -14.88
N TYR A 268 27.73 -2.77 -15.13
CA TYR A 268 27.90 -4.19 -15.43
C TYR A 268 27.91 -4.49 -16.94
N PHE A 269 27.15 -3.72 -17.73
CA PHE A 269 26.89 -3.98 -19.14
C PHE A 269 27.19 -2.75 -20.04
N PRO A 270 28.40 -2.16 -19.97
CA PRO A 270 28.73 -0.92 -20.69
C PRO A 270 28.64 -1.05 -22.21
N ASN A 271 28.72 -2.27 -22.74
CA ASN A 271 28.66 -2.53 -24.18
C ASN A 271 27.24 -2.62 -24.73
N LEU A 272 26.21 -2.70 -23.88
CA LEU A 272 24.82 -2.73 -24.31
C LEU A 272 24.36 -1.31 -24.60
N LEU A 273 24.58 -0.89 -25.85
CA LEU A 273 24.23 0.45 -26.33
C LEU A 273 23.02 0.39 -27.26
N ILE A 274 22.10 1.34 -27.09
CA ILE A 274 21.02 1.65 -28.03
C ILE A 274 21.19 3.10 -28.45
N ASN A 275 21.23 3.35 -29.76
CA ASN A 275 21.35 4.69 -30.35
C ASN A 275 22.57 5.47 -29.83
N GLY A 276 23.66 4.74 -29.52
CA GLY A 276 24.89 5.30 -28.97
C GLY A 276 24.88 5.55 -27.45
N GLU A 277 23.75 5.33 -26.78
CA GLU A 277 23.59 5.49 -25.33
C GLU A 277 23.60 4.13 -24.63
N ASN A 278 24.16 4.04 -23.41
CA ASN A 278 24.03 2.82 -22.62
C ASN A 278 22.55 2.55 -22.32
N ILE A 279 22.14 1.28 -22.31
CA ILE A 279 20.76 0.86 -22.05
C ILE A 279 20.18 1.44 -20.75
N GLN A 280 21.01 1.64 -19.72
CA GLN A 280 20.63 2.31 -18.48
C GLN A 280 20.14 3.73 -18.75
N ASP A 281 20.98 4.56 -19.37
CA ASP A 281 20.66 5.95 -19.66
C ASP A 281 19.54 6.06 -20.70
N TYR A 282 19.50 5.17 -21.69
CA TYR A 282 18.42 5.12 -22.66
C TYR A 282 17.05 4.94 -21.98
N LEU A 283 16.92 3.93 -21.10
CA LEU A 283 15.66 3.67 -20.39
C LEU A 283 15.32 4.78 -19.39
N GLN A 284 16.30 5.23 -18.58
CA GLN A 284 16.08 6.31 -17.61
C GLN A 284 15.67 7.61 -18.30
N ASN A 285 16.31 7.98 -19.41
CA ASN A 285 15.99 9.20 -20.13
C ASN A 285 14.57 9.15 -20.73
N ARG A 286 14.12 8.01 -21.26
CA ARG A 286 12.73 7.88 -21.76
C ARG A 286 11.70 7.95 -20.63
N PHE A 287 11.97 7.28 -19.51
CA PHE A 287 11.15 7.40 -18.30
C PHE A 287 11.06 8.86 -17.81
N PHE A 288 12.20 9.56 -17.70
CA PHE A 288 12.23 10.98 -17.31
C PHE A 288 11.56 11.91 -18.32
N ASN A 289 11.68 11.64 -19.62
CA ASN A 289 11.00 12.44 -20.64
C ASN A 289 9.47 12.27 -20.56
N SER A 290 8.98 11.07 -20.25
CA SER A 290 7.57 10.80 -19.99
C SER A 290 7.06 11.58 -18.76
N ILE A 291 7.85 11.66 -17.69
CA ILE A 291 7.54 12.52 -16.53
C ILE A 291 7.57 14.01 -16.94
N ASN A 292 8.59 14.42 -17.68
CA ASN A 292 8.78 15.81 -18.09
C ASN A 292 7.60 16.32 -18.91
N ILE A 293 7.11 15.56 -19.89
CA ILE A 293 6.01 16.00 -20.75
C ILE A 293 4.71 16.20 -19.98
N ILE A 294 4.32 15.26 -19.10
CA ILE A 294 3.11 15.41 -18.30
C ILE A 294 3.26 16.53 -17.27
N TRP A 295 4.43 16.63 -16.61
CA TRP A 295 4.67 17.68 -15.61
C TRP A 295 4.67 19.07 -16.23
N LYS A 296 5.31 19.24 -17.40
CA LYS A 296 5.27 20.47 -18.17
C LYS A 296 3.84 20.84 -18.56
N THR A 297 3.06 19.87 -19.06
CA THR A 297 1.66 20.09 -19.44
C THR A 297 0.81 20.52 -18.24
N ILE A 298 1.00 19.93 -17.06
CA ILE A 298 0.32 20.34 -15.82
C ILE A 298 0.66 21.79 -15.46
N ASN A 299 1.95 22.17 -15.52
CA ASN A 299 2.36 23.55 -15.21
C ASN A 299 1.83 24.58 -16.20
N GLU A 300 1.72 24.21 -17.48
CA GLU A 300 1.19 25.10 -18.52
C GLU A 300 -0.34 25.22 -18.50
N LYS A 301 -1.05 24.13 -18.18
CA LYS A 301 -2.52 24.05 -18.28
C LYS A 301 -3.25 24.30 -16.97
N LEU A 302 -2.58 24.11 -15.82
CA LEU A 302 -3.16 24.23 -14.48
C LEU A 302 -2.29 25.10 -13.55
N PRO A 303 -1.76 26.27 -13.99
CA PRO A 303 -0.92 27.12 -13.14
C PRO A 303 -1.65 27.51 -11.85
N GLU A 304 -2.96 27.71 -11.89
CA GLU A 304 -3.78 28.06 -10.74
C GLU A 304 -3.80 26.99 -9.64
N LEU A 305 -3.73 25.71 -10.01
CA LEU A 305 -3.72 24.60 -9.04
C LEU A 305 -2.34 24.41 -8.40
N ILE A 306 -1.29 24.92 -9.04
CA ILE A 306 0.06 24.96 -8.48
C ILE A 306 0.19 26.17 -7.56
N GLU A 307 -0.23 27.34 -8.02
CA GLU A 307 -0.17 28.60 -7.26
C GLU A 307 -1.00 28.54 -5.98
N ASN A 308 -2.18 27.90 -6.02
CA ASN A 308 -3.01 27.70 -4.83
C ASN A 308 -2.54 26.52 -3.96
N GLY A 309 -1.53 25.75 -4.39
CA GLY A 309 -0.95 24.63 -3.65
C GLY A 309 -1.77 23.34 -3.67
N THR A 310 -2.78 23.21 -4.51
CA THR A 310 -3.51 21.94 -4.73
C THR A 310 -2.56 20.87 -5.24
N ILE A 311 -1.77 21.16 -6.27
CA ILE A 311 -0.76 20.25 -6.80
C ILE A 311 0.58 20.50 -6.09
N LEU A 312 1.01 19.53 -5.28
CA LEU A 312 2.21 19.60 -4.46
C LEU A 312 3.48 19.33 -5.26
N GLY A 313 3.45 18.36 -6.17
CA GLY A 313 4.61 17.90 -6.92
C GLY A 313 4.54 16.41 -7.25
N PHE A 314 5.70 15.75 -7.27
CA PHE A 314 5.84 14.37 -7.73
C PHE A 314 6.60 13.49 -6.73
N GLU A 315 6.09 12.29 -6.51
CA GLU A 315 6.82 11.17 -5.93
C GLU A 315 7.62 10.45 -7.00
N SER A 316 8.79 9.95 -6.62
CA SER A 316 9.78 9.32 -7.52
C SER A 316 9.25 8.12 -8.30
N MET A 317 9.63 6.91 -7.94
CA MET A 317 9.10 5.69 -8.54
C MET A 317 8.49 4.86 -7.42
N ASN A 318 7.32 4.28 -7.66
CA ASN A 318 6.72 3.34 -6.73
C ASN A 318 7.68 2.16 -6.46
N GLU A 319 7.96 1.86 -5.19
CA GLU A 319 8.66 0.64 -4.74
C GLU A 319 9.87 0.21 -5.60
N PRO A 320 10.92 1.05 -5.71
CA PRO A 320 12.09 0.74 -6.52
C PRO A 320 12.76 -0.58 -6.09
N ASN A 321 13.26 -1.36 -7.06
CA ASN A 321 13.91 -2.64 -6.80
C ASN A 321 15.35 -2.66 -7.34
N CYS A 322 16.27 -3.30 -6.61
CA CYS A 322 17.68 -3.37 -6.97
C CYS A 322 18.01 -4.40 -8.06
N GLY A 323 17.06 -5.24 -8.48
CA GLY A 323 17.32 -6.34 -9.42
C GLY A 323 18.35 -7.32 -8.85
N LEU A 324 19.48 -7.48 -9.55
CA LEU A 324 20.59 -8.32 -9.13
C LEU A 324 21.69 -7.56 -8.38
N ILE A 325 21.61 -6.23 -8.25
CA ILE A 325 22.66 -5.43 -7.59
C ILE A 325 22.78 -5.88 -6.13
N GLY A 326 23.97 -6.37 -5.75
CA GLY A 326 24.24 -6.91 -4.42
C GLY A 326 23.79 -8.35 -4.21
N HIS A 327 23.38 -9.07 -5.25
CA HIS A 327 23.00 -10.48 -5.11
C HIS A 327 24.22 -11.33 -4.68
N PRO A 328 24.16 -12.04 -3.54
CA PRO A 328 25.34 -12.61 -2.91
C PRO A 328 25.92 -13.81 -3.66
N ASP A 329 25.04 -14.69 -4.17
CA ASP A 329 25.43 -15.85 -4.97
C ASP A 329 24.29 -16.21 -5.93
N LEU A 330 24.55 -16.19 -7.24
CA LEU A 330 23.54 -16.43 -8.28
C LEU A 330 23.01 -17.88 -8.29
N GLY A 331 23.74 -18.84 -7.71
CA GLY A 331 23.36 -20.25 -7.66
C GLY A 331 22.55 -20.64 -6.43
N VAL A 332 22.20 -19.69 -5.56
CA VAL A 332 21.53 -19.95 -4.27
C VAL A 332 20.33 -19.01 -4.08
N LEU A 333 19.30 -19.49 -3.38
CA LEU A 333 18.19 -18.67 -2.89
C LEU A 333 18.61 -17.98 -1.58
N PRO A 334 18.79 -16.64 -1.55
CA PRO A 334 19.30 -15.97 -0.35
C PRO A 334 18.32 -16.06 0.82
N ASP A 335 18.82 -16.26 2.05
CA ASP A 335 17.99 -16.43 3.26
C ASP A 335 17.06 -15.24 3.54
N TYR A 336 17.48 -14.03 3.15
CA TYR A 336 16.67 -12.81 3.30
C TYR A 336 15.55 -12.67 2.25
N GLN A 337 15.48 -13.53 1.23
CA GLN A 337 14.38 -13.56 0.27
C GLN A 337 13.13 -14.17 0.92
N GLN A 338 12.33 -13.35 1.61
CA GLN A 338 11.15 -13.78 2.37
C GLN A 338 9.90 -14.05 1.52
N LEU A 339 9.80 -13.46 0.32
CA LEU A 339 8.68 -13.68 -0.59
C LEU A 339 9.00 -14.88 -1.53
N ARG A 340 8.51 -16.07 -1.17
CA ARG A 340 8.64 -17.31 -1.97
C ARG A 340 7.29 -18.02 -2.03
N VAL A 341 6.70 -18.09 -3.22
CA VAL A 341 5.40 -18.74 -3.48
C VAL A 341 5.45 -19.38 -4.86
N GLY A 342 4.99 -20.63 -4.98
CA GLY A 342 5.05 -21.38 -6.24
C GLY A 342 6.49 -21.76 -6.61
N THR A 343 6.75 -21.93 -7.90
CA THR A 343 8.12 -22.17 -8.39
C THR A 343 9.03 -21.00 -7.99
N THR A 344 10.22 -21.30 -7.46
CA THR A 344 11.15 -20.30 -6.92
C THR A 344 12.56 -20.61 -7.42
N PRO A 345 12.89 -20.25 -8.67
CA PRO A 345 14.21 -20.46 -9.24
C PRO A 345 15.26 -19.56 -8.57
N THR A 346 16.50 -20.04 -8.48
CA THR A 346 17.70 -19.21 -8.27
C THR A 346 17.93 -18.29 -9.47
N ALA A 347 18.70 -17.22 -9.30
CA ALA A 347 19.02 -16.33 -10.41
C ALA A 347 19.66 -17.08 -11.59
N PHE A 348 20.58 -18.02 -11.33
CA PHE A 348 21.18 -18.87 -12.36
C PHE A 348 20.15 -19.78 -13.06
N GLU A 349 19.19 -20.35 -12.33
CA GLU A 349 18.11 -21.13 -12.93
C GLU A 349 17.23 -20.29 -13.83
N THR A 350 16.92 -19.03 -13.45
CA THR A 350 16.19 -18.12 -14.35
C THR A 350 16.96 -17.87 -15.65
N MET A 351 18.30 -17.79 -15.60
CA MET A 351 19.14 -17.60 -16.79
C MET A 351 19.14 -18.83 -17.70
N LYS A 352 19.19 -20.03 -17.12
CA LYS A 352 19.07 -21.31 -17.86
C LYS A 352 17.71 -21.41 -18.53
N LEU A 353 16.63 -21.19 -17.78
CA LEU A 353 15.26 -21.20 -18.29
C LEU A 353 15.07 -20.17 -19.43
N GLY A 354 15.63 -18.97 -19.27
CA GLY A 354 15.60 -17.92 -20.31
C GLY A 354 16.27 -18.31 -21.62
N MET A 355 17.26 -19.21 -21.58
CA MET A 355 17.91 -19.78 -22.77
C MET A 355 17.25 -21.05 -23.31
N GLY A 356 16.12 -21.45 -22.73
CA GLY A 356 15.31 -22.57 -23.18
C GLY A 356 15.70 -23.93 -22.60
N PHE A 357 16.61 -23.96 -21.62
CA PHE A 357 16.99 -25.17 -20.91
C PHE A 357 15.87 -25.62 -19.95
N THR A 358 15.73 -26.94 -19.77
CA THR A 358 14.78 -27.54 -18.82
C THR A 358 15.40 -27.58 -17.43
N VAL A 359 14.69 -27.08 -16.42
CA VAL A 359 15.22 -26.98 -15.05
C VAL A 359 14.22 -27.56 -14.06
N GLU A 360 14.70 -28.37 -13.12
CA GLU A 360 13.95 -28.70 -11.91
C GLU A 360 14.14 -27.56 -10.89
N VAL A 361 13.06 -26.89 -10.51
CA VAL A 361 13.07 -25.75 -9.61
C VAL A 361 12.35 -26.07 -8.31
N ASP A 362 12.78 -25.45 -7.21
CA ASP A 362 12.11 -25.59 -5.93
C ASP A 362 10.72 -24.95 -5.95
N GLU A 363 9.76 -25.59 -5.29
CA GLU A 363 8.40 -25.05 -5.09
C GLU A 363 8.18 -24.70 -3.62
N TYR A 364 7.70 -23.49 -3.36
CA TYR A 364 7.49 -22.95 -2.01
C TYR A 364 6.02 -22.65 -1.73
N ARG A 365 5.65 -22.80 -0.45
CA ARG A 365 4.37 -22.34 0.09
C ARG A 365 4.60 -21.55 1.38
N ILE A 366 3.73 -20.57 1.64
CA ILE A 366 3.77 -19.81 2.88
C ILE A 366 3.23 -20.68 4.01
N SER A 367 4.03 -20.86 5.06
CA SER A 367 3.64 -21.48 6.33
C SER A 367 3.64 -20.45 7.46
N VAL A 368 3.12 -20.80 8.64
CA VAL A 368 3.07 -19.90 9.82
C VAL A 368 4.45 -19.36 10.21
N THR A 369 5.54 -20.10 9.96
CA THR A 369 6.91 -19.66 10.26
C THR A 369 7.62 -19.04 9.05
N GLY A 370 6.88 -18.63 8.02
CA GLY A 370 7.44 -18.11 6.76
C GLY A 370 7.44 -19.14 5.61
N PRO A 371 8.07 -18.82 4.49
CA PRO A 371 8.12 -19.69 3.31
C PRO A 371 8.83 -21.01 3.62
N ARG A 372 8.25 -22.13 3.16
CA ARG A 372 8.87 -23.46 3.26
C ARG A 372 8.86 -24.15 1.90
N LYS A 373 9.95 -24.84 1.59
CA LYS A 373 10.02 -25.73 0.42
C LYS A 373 8.99 -26.84 0.60
N TYR A 374 8.09 -26.94 -0.37
CA TYR A 374 7.02 -27.92 -0.43
C TYR A 374 7.37 -29.09 -1.35
N GLY A 375 8.15 -28.83 -2.39
CA GLY A 375 8.59 -29.85 -3.35
C GLY A 375 9.52 -29.27 -4.41
N THR A 376 9.61 -29.95 -5.54
CA THR A 376 10.27 -29.48 -6.76
C THR A 376 9.33 -29.66 -7.95
N LYS A 377 9.50 -28.85 -8.99
CA LYS A 377 8.71 -28.88 -10.24
C LYS A 377 9.64 -28.72 -11.42
N ILE A 378 9.43 -29.50 -12.49
CA ILE A 378 10.19 -29.33 -13.73
C ILE A 378 9.52 -28.25 -14.56
N VAL A 379 10.29 -27.21 -14.89
CA VAL A 379 9.92 -26.18 -15.88
C VAL A 379 10.65 -26.52 -17.17
N ASP A 380 9.88 -26.73 -18.25
CA ASP A 380 10.38 -27.25 -19.52
C ASP A 380 10.03 -26.32 -20.70
N PRO A 381 10.90 -25.34 -21.02
CA PRO A 381 10.68 -24.43 -22.15
C PRO A 381 10.88 -25.11 -23.52
N LYS A 382 11.42 -26.34 -23.54
CA LYS A 382 11.69 -27.12 -24.76
C LYS A 382 12.51 -26.34 -25.81
N GLY A 383 13.52 -25.58 -25.38
CA GLY A 383 14.35 -24.76 -26.26
C GLY A 383 13.77 -23.38 -26.62
N THR A 384 12.55 -23.05 -26.20
CA THR A 384 11.99 -21.70 -26.35
C THR A 384 12.78 -20.71 -25.49
N LYS A 385 13.21 -19.60 -26.06
CA LYS A 385 14.00 -18.58 -25.34
C LYS A 385 13.13 -17.40 -24.92
N ALA A 386 13.47 -16.79 -23.79
CA ALA A 386 12.94 -15.50 -23.35
C ALA A 386 13.58 -14.32 -24.10
N TRP A 387 14.62 -14.58 -24.90
CA TRP A 387 15.38 -13.61 -25.67
C TRP A 387 14.95 -13.61 -27.13
N LEU A 388 14.89 -12.43 -27.75
CA LEU A 388 14.58 -12.26 -29.16
C LEU A 388 15.60 -12.98 -30.05
N SER A 389 15.14 -13.63 -31.11
CA SER A 389 16.02 -14.05 -32.21
C SER A 389 16.59 -12.82 -32.95
N PRO A 390 17.75 -12.95 -33.62
CA PRO A 390 18.28 -11.88 -34.47
C PRO A 390 17.28 -11.36 -35.51
N GLU A 391 16.46 -12.26 -36.08
CA GLU A 391 15.46 -11.93 -37.09
C GLU A 391 14.29 -11.13 -36.50
N GLU A 392 13.80 -11.49 -35.31
CA GLU A 392 12.75 -10.76 -34.60
C GLU A 392 13.26 -9.40 -34.13
N ALA A 393 14.46 -9.37 -33.54
CA ALA A 393 15.11 -8.13 -33.11
C ALA A 393 15.26 -7.15 -34.28
N LYS A 394 15.68 -7.60 -35.46
CA LYS A 394 15.78 -6.73 -36.64
C LYS A 394 14.45 -6.06 -37.00
N LYS A 395 13.33 -6.78 -36.89
CA LYS A 395 11.99 -6.23 -37.17
C LYS A 395 11.59 -5.20 -36.11
N LEU A 396 11.80 -5.51 -34.83
CA LEU A 396 11.45 -4.63 -33.72
C LEU A 396 12.36 -3.40 -33.65
N ASP A 397 13.64 -3.57 -33.92
CA ASP A 397 14.63 -2.50 -34.00
C ASP A 397 14.25 -1.51 -35.13
N ALA A 398 13.82 -2.01 -36.29
CA ALA A 398 13.29 -1.17 -37.36
C ALA A 398 11.98 -0.46 -36.97
N LYS A 399 11.11 -1.13 -36.21
CA LYS A 399 9.82 -0.58 -35.75
C LYS A 399 9.99 0.54 -34.71
N TYR A 400 10.82 0.33 -33.69
CA TYR A 400 11.01 1.26 -32.58
C TYR A 400 12.24 2.16 -32.72
N GLY A 401 12.98 2.05 -33.83
CA GLY A 401 14.15 2.89 -34.10
C GLY A 401 15.34 2.58 -33.18
N PHE A 402 15.56 1.31 -32.86
CA PHE A 402 16.73 0.88 -32.08
C PHE A 402 17.92 0.62 -33.01
N ILE A 403 19.08 1.21 -32.70
CA ILE A 403 20.37 0.95 -33.32
C ILE A 403 21.28 0.39 -32.24
N ARG A 404 21.51 -0.92 -32.27
CA ARG A 404 22.31 -1.61 -31.26
C ARG A 404 23.80 -1.58 -31.60
N SER A 405 24.64 -1.58 -30.57
CA SER A 405 26.09 -1.74 -30.76
C SER A 405 26.42 -3.09 -31.41
N GLY A 406 27.48 -3.13 -32.23
CA GLY A 406 27.92 -4.36 -32.89
C GLY A 406 28.39 -5.47 -31.93
N ASN A 407 28.68 -5.12 -30.67
CA ASN A 407 29.08 -6.06 -29.62
C ASN A 407 27.88 -6.66 -28.87
N TRP A 408 26.63 -6.25 -29.20
CA TRP A 408 25.44 -6.81 -28.58
C TRP A 408 25.05 -8.12 -29.29
N ASN A 409 25.39 -9.25 -28.67
CA ASN A 409 25.10 -10.58 -29.21
C ASN A 409 23.63 -10.99 -28.96
N ILE A 410 22.75 -10.63 -29.90
CA ILE A 410 21.31 -10.91 -29.88
C ILE A 410 21.03 -12.42 -30.01
N GLY A 411 19.95 -12.90 -29.37
CA GLY A 411 19.59 -14.31 -29.32
C GLY A 411 20.26 -15.10 -28.20
N ASN A 412 21.13 -14.46 -27.44
CA ASN A 412 21.80 -15.01 -26.26
C ASN A 412 21.50 -14.19 -25.00
N CYS A 413 21.63 -14.86 -23.87
CA CYS A 413 21.50 -14.28 -22.55
C CYS A 413 22.63 -13.26 -22.30
N ILE A 414 22.26 -12.03 -21.90
CA ILE A 414 23.24 -10.97 -21.62
C ILE A 414 24.25 -11.38 -20.53
N PHE A 415 23.83 -12.20 -19.56
CA PHE A 415 24.71 -12.71 -18.52
C PHE A 415 25.72 -13.73 -19.04
N ALA A 416 25.31 -14.58 -19.99
CA ALA A 416 26.22 -15.52 -20.64
C ALA A 416 27.21 -14.79 -21.56
N ASN A 417 26.76 -13.74 -22.25
CA ASN A 417 27.63 -12.90 -23.08
C ASN A 417 28.73 -12.22 -22.26
N GLU A 418 28.45 -11.87 -21.01
CA GLU A 418 29.42 -11.33 -20.05
C GLU A 418 30.25 -12.41 -19.34
N GLY A 419 30.10 -13.69 -19.70
CA GLY A 419 30.88 -14.79 -19.14
C GLY A 419 30.49 -15.18 -17.71
N ILE A 420 29.32 -14.76 -17.22
CA ILE A 420 28.86 -15.08 -15.86
C ILE A 420 28.56 -16.58 -15.73
N TRP A 421 28.08 -17.19 -16.80
CA TRP A 421 27.82 -18.63 -16.89
C TRP A 421 27.96 -19.10 -18.34
N THR A 422 28.10 -20.41 -18.52
CA THR A 422 28.30 -21.02 -19.85
C THR A 422 27.60 -22.37 -19.98
N TRP A 423 27.58 -22.88 -21.20
CA TRP A 423 27.18 -24.24 -21.56
C TRP A 423 28.09 -24.75 -22.67
N ASN A 424 28.00 -26.04 -23.00
CA ASN A 424 28.75 -26.59 -24.13
C ASN A 424 28.27 -25.97 -25.46
N HIS A 425 29.02 -25.01 -25.99
CA HIS A 425 28.70 -24.31 -27.25
C HIS A 425 28.69 -25.21 -28.50
N LYS A 426 29.17 -26.47 -28.42
CA LYS A 426 28.98 -27.45 -29.51
C LYS A 426 27.54 -27.96 -29.59
N LEU A 427 26.75 -27.78 -28.53
CA LEU A 427 25.34 -28.12 -28.51
C LEU A 427 24.55 -27.12 -29.36
N ASN A 428 23.87 -27.63 -30.37
CA ASN A 428 22.86 -26.85 -31.09
C ASN A 428 21.58 -26.78 -30.25
N LEU A 429 21.31 -25.62 -29.65
CA LEU A 429 20.12 -25.41 -28.81
C LEU A 429 18.80 -25.61 -29.58
N ASN A 430 18.81 -25.47 -30.91
CA ASN A 430 17.63 -25.73 -31.75
C ASN A 430 17.24 -27.22 -31.78
N ASN A 431 18.10 -28.12 -31.30
CA ASN A 431 17.78 -29.54 -31.16
C ASN A 431 17.09 -29.89 -29.83
N LEU A 432 17.04 -28.99 -28.84
CA LEU A 432 16.39 -29.23 -27.55
C LEU A 432 14.93 -29.70 -27.64
N PRO A 433 14.08 -29.17 -28.56
CA PRO A 433 12.71 -29.68 -28.73
C PRO A 433 12.63 -31.17 -29.09
N ASN A 434 13.65 -31.71 -29.77
CA ASN A 434 13.69 -33.09 -30.26
C ASN A 434 14.16 -34.10 -29.20
N LEU A 435 14.64 -33.64 -28.05
CA LEU A 435 15.11 -34.49 -26.96
C LEU A 435 13.95 -34.93 -26.05
N THR A 436 14.15 -35.97 -25.24
CA THR A 436 13.24 -36.26 -24.11
C THR A 436 13.47 -35.26 -22.96
N GLN A 437 12.56 -35.21 -21.98
CA GLN A 437 12.72 -34.33 -20.83
C GLN A 437 13.98 -34.68 -20.01
N GLU A 438 14.26 -35.98 -19.85
CA GLU A 438 15.45 -36.48 -19.14
C GLU A 438 16.74 -36.10 -19.87
N GLN A 439 16.75 -36.20 -21.20
CA GLN A 439 17.89 -35.77 -22.01
C GLN A 439 18.10 -34.25 -21.92
N ARG A 440 17.05 -33.44 -21.88
CA ARG A 440 17.17 -31.99 -21.67
C ARG A 440 17.71 -31.65 -20.27
N LEU A 441 17.30 -32.40 -19.24
CA LEU A 441 17.85 -32.24 -17.89
C LEU A 441 19.35 -32.61 -17.85
N GLU A 442 19.76 -33.68 -18.51
CA GLU A 442 21.18 -34.08 -18.62
C GLU A 442 22.03 -33.06 -19.38
N VAL A 443 21.46 -32.42 -20.40
CA VAL A 443 22.09 -31.29 -21.07
C VAL A 443 22.25 -30.11 -20.12
N THR A 444 21.21 -29.79 -19.37
CA THR A 444 21.18 -28.64 -18.45
C THR A 444 22.13 -28.82 -17.27
N SER A 445 22.35 -30.04 -16.80
CA SER A 445 23.30 -30.34 -15.71
C SER A 445 24.76 -30.08 -16.11
N LYS A 446 25.05 -29.88 -17.40
CA LYS A 446 26.38 -29.52 -17.94
C LYS A 446 26.55 -28.00 -18.12
N CYS A 447 25.55 -27.19 -17.75
CA CYS A 447 25.69 -25.75 -17.68
C CYS A 447 26.45 -25.36 -16.40
N GLU A 448 27.37 -24.41 -16.52
CA GLU A 448 28.29 -24.04 -15.43
C GLU A 448 28.13 -22.55 -15.08
N LEU A 449 27.93 -22.27 -13.79
CA LEU A 449 27.99 -20.92 -13.25
C LEU A 449 29.45 -20.58 -12.97
N ILE A 450 30.00 -19.62 -13.71
CA ILE A 450 31.42 -19.25 -13.66
C ILE A 450 31.64 -18.21 -12.55
N GLU A 451 30.77 -17.19 -12.52
CA GLU A 451 30.92 -16.03 -11.63
C GLU A 451 29.72 -15.89 -10.68
N PRO A 452 29.60 -16.76 -9.66
CA PRO A 452 28.45 -16.76 -8.76
C PRO A 452 28.25 -15.43 -8.03
N LYS A 453 29.33 -14.67 -7.78
CA LYS A 453 29.31 -13.43 -7.00
C LYS A 453 29.36 -12.16 -7.86
N PHE A 454 29.09 -12.26 -9.17
CA PHE A 454 29.30 -11.17 -10.13
C PHE A 454 28.70 -9.81 -9.70
N PHE A 455 27.51 -9.82 -9.09
CA PHE A 455 26.82 -8.59 -8.69
C PHE A 455 27.07 -8.14 -7.24
N SER A 456 27.92 -8.85 -6.50
CA SER A 456 28.33 -8.48 -5.13
C SER A 456 29.84 -8.22 -4.99
N ASP A 457 30.62 -8.52 -6.04
CA ASP A 457 32.06 -8.31 -6.10
C ASP A 457 32.40 -7.08 -6.95
N SER A 458 33.04 -6.10 -6.32
CA SER A 458 33.33 -4.80 -6.93
C SER A 458 34.30 -4.87 -8.10
N LYS A 459 35.05 -5.97 -8.27
CA LYS A 459 35.98 -6.12 -9.41
C LYS A 459 35.27 -6.18 -10.77
N TYR A 460 33.96 -6.46 -10.79
CA TYR A 460 33.17 -6.50 -12.03
C TYR A 460 32.54 -5.15 -12.40
N PHE A 461 32.69 -4.12 -11.56
CA PHE A 461 32.27 -2.76 -11.93
C PHE A 461 33.23 -2.20 -12.97
N LYS A 462 32.76 -2.06 -14.21
CA LYS A 462 33.58 -1.55 -15.32
C LYS A 462 33.67 -0.03 -15.31
N ASN A 463 32.55 0.64 -15.00
CA ASN A 463 32.44 2.09 -14.97
C ASN A 463 32.14 2.55 -13.55
N PHE A 464 33.16 2.98 -12.80
CA PHE A 464 33.00 3.51 -11.43
C PHE A 464 33.42 4.98 -11.34
N THR A 465 32.59 5.82 -10.73
CA THR A 465 32.92 7.21 -10.41
C THR A 465 33.29 7.31 -8.92
N GLY A 466 34.59 7.32 -8.59
CA GLY A 466 35.11 7.52 -7.22
C GLY A 466 35.90 6.33 -6.63
N PRO A 467 35.88 6.13 -5.29
CA PRO A 467 36.49 4.98 -4.65
C PRO A 467 35.65 3.69 -4.77
N VAL A 468 36.28 2.60 -5.23
CA VAL A 468 35.65 1.28 -5.38
C VAL A 468 34.95 0.85 -4.07
N PRO A 469 33.68 0.40 -4.14
CA PRO A 469 32.93 0.04 -2.94
C PRO A 469 33.49 -1.26 -2.35
N LYS A 470 33.57 -1.32 -1.02
CA LYS A 470 34.06 -2.52 -0.32
C LYS A 470 33.02 -3.63 -0.25
N ILE A 471 31.75 -3.25 -0.20
CA ILE A 471 30.58 -4.13 -0.09
C ILE A 471 29.54 -3.60 -1.08
N ILE A 472 28.94 -4.51 -1.83
CA ILE A 472 27.81 -4.21 -2.73
C ILE A 472 26.64 -5.05 -2.26
N ASP A 473 25.64 -4.38 -1.70
CA ASP A 473 24.40 -4.93 -1.15
C ASP A 473 23.26 -3.93 -1.40
N THR A 474 22.10 -4.15 -0.77
CA THR A 474 20.97 -3.22 -0.86
C THR A 474 21.30 -1.84 -0.29
N GLU A 475 22.12 -1.75 0.76
CA GLU A 475 22.54 -0.47 1.34
C GLU A 475 23.37 0.33 0.32
N TYR A 476 24.31 -0.33 -0.37
CA TYR A 476 25.04 0.28 -1.47
C TYR A 476 24.09 0.78 -2.57
N PHE A 477 23.16 -0.07 -3.04
CA PHE A 477 22.19 0.31 -4.07
C PHE A 477 21.40 1.58 -3.68
N VAL A 478 20.86 1.61 -2.46
CA VAL A 478 20.08 2.74 -1.93
C VAL A 478 20.94 4.00 -1.87
N ASN A 479 22.18 3.92 -1.39
CA ASN A 479 23.05 5.08 -1.20
C ASN A 479 23.79 5.54 -2.46
N SER A 480 23.73 4.78 -3.56
CA SER A 480 24.44 5.10 -4.80
C SER A 480 23.51 5.09 -6.01
N ASN A 481 23.27 3.94 -6.65
CA ASN A 481 22.47 3.83 -7.88
C ASN A 481 21.10 4.52 -7.77
N PHE A 482 20.39 4.29 -6.67
CA PHE A 482 19.09 4.91 -6.42
C PHE A 482 19.19 6.42 -6.19
N VAL A 483 20.16 6.90 -5.39
CA VAL A 483 20.37 8.33 -5.15
C VAL A 483 20.68 9.07 -6.45
N GLU A 484 21.53 8.53 -7.32
CA GLU A 484 21.82 9.17 -8.61
C GLU A 484 20.58 9.27 -9.51
N HIS A 485 19.76 8.21 -9.54
CA HIS A 485 18.47 8.24 -10.23
C HIS A 485 17.53 9.30 -9.61
N PHE A 486 17.46 9.38 -8.28
CA PHE A 486 16.64 10.37 -7.59
C PHE A 486 17.10 11.81 -7.85
N VAL A 487 18.41 12.07 -7.94
CA VAL A 487 18.94 13.39 -8.31
C VAL A 487 18.51 13.79 -9.71
N LYS A 488 18.62 12.88 -10.70
CA LYS A 488 18.13 13.14 -12.07
C LYS A 488 16.63 13.43 -12.06
N PHE A 489 15.85 12.62 -11.37
CA PHE A 489 14.41 12.83 -11.19
C PHE A 489 14.08 14.20 -10.59
N LYS A 490 14.73 14.56 -9.48
CA LYS A 490 14.57 15.85 -8.81
C LYS A 490 14.82 17.01 -9.77
N ASN A 491 15.86 16.91 -10.60
CA ASN A 491 16.18 17.94 -11.59
C ASN A 491 15.07 18.07 -12.65
N VAL A 492 14.56 16.95 -13.18
CA VAL A 492 13.45 16.96 -14.16
C VAL A 492 12.23 17.70 -13.63
N ILE A 493 11.87 17.48 -12.36
CA ILE A 493 10.73 18.16 -11.74
C ILE A 493 11.01 19.65 -11.53
N ARG A 494 12.21 19.99 -11.05
CA ARG A 494 12.54 21.35 -10.62
C ARG A 494 13.04 22.29 -11.70
N GLU A 495 13.49 21.78 -12.84
CA GLU A 495 13.74 22.59 -14.03
C GLU A 495 12.45 23.24 -14.55
N ILE A 496 11.31 22.56 -14.39
CA ILE A 496 9.99 23.10 -14.72
C ILE A 496 9.45 23.96 -13.57
N ASN A 497 9.51 23.47 -12.33
CA ASN A 497 8.99 24.18 -11.16
C ASN A 497 9.93 24.04 -9.96
N PRO A 498 10.77 25.06 -9.67
CA PRO A 498 11.74 25.01 -8.58
C PRO A 498 11.14 24.84 -7.18
N ASN A 499 9.86 25.18 -7.00
CA ASN A 499 9.18 25.18 -5.70
C ASN A 499 8.35 23.92 -5.44
N ALA A 500 8.29 23.00 -6.40
CA ALA A 500 7.55 21.75 -6.27
C ALA A 500 8.17 20.81 -5.23
N PHE A 501 7.32 20.13 -4.49
CA PHE A 501 7.75 19.03 -3.64
C PHE A 501 8.26 17.87 -4.50
N VAL A 502 9.36 17.27 -4.06
CA VAL A 502 9.91 16.04 -4.62
C VAL A 502 9.87 15.00 -3.51
N LEU A 503 9.04 13.99 -3.70
CA LEU A 503 8.79 12.96 -2.69
C LEU A 503 9.67 11.72 -2.99
N LEU A 504 10.45 11.32 -1.99
CA LEU A 504 11.46 10.27 -2.05
C LEU A 504 10.86 8.94 -1.60
N SER A 505 10.53 8.08 -2.56
CA SER A 505 10.10 6.70 -2.31
C SER A 505 11.28 5.76 -2.45
N VAL A 506 11.52 4.93 -1.43
CA VAL A 506 12.67 4.01 -1.33
C VAL A 506 12.19 2.57 -1.49
N PRO A 507 13.10 1.59 -1.70
CA PRO A 507 12.69 0.19 -1.72
C PRO A 507 11.94 -0.17 -0.43
N VAL A 508 10.89 -0.98 -0.58
CA VAL A 508 9.94 -1.26 0.51
C VAL A 508 10.65 -1.78 1.76
N LEU A 509 10.36 -1.15 2.90
CA LEU A 509 10.93 -1.45 4.21
C LEU A 509 12.45 -1.34 4.32
N GLU A 510 13.17 -0.83 3.32
CA GLU A 510 14.61 -0.53 3.42
C GLU A 510 14.88 0.78 4.18
N LEU A 511 16.11 0.95 4.65
CA LEU A 511 16.54 2.22 5.25
C LEU A 511 16.55 3.33 4.18
N PRO A 512 16.15 4.57 4.53
CA PRO A 512 16.37 5.70 3.63
C PRO A 512 17.87 5.96 3.40
N PRO A 513 18.25 6.54 2.24
CA PRO A 513 19.65 6.82 1.95
C PRO A 513 20.25 7.81 2.97
N ASN A 514 21.50 7.59 3.36
CA ASN A 514 22.24 8.42 4.28
C ASN A 514 22.84 9.65 3.57
N ILE A 515 21.97 10.61 3.25
CA ILE A 515 22.31 11.80 2.45
C ILE A 515 21.99 13.12 3.16
N ARG A 516 21.67 13.09 4.47
CA ARG A 516 21.44 14.28 5.31
C ARG A 516 22.57 15.30 5.22
N ARG A 517 23.81 14.83 5.08
CA ARG A 517 25.03 15.65 5.01
C ARG A 517 25.73 15.57 3.65
N ASP A 518 25.01 15.12 2.60
CA ASP A 518 25.56 15.07 1.25
C ASP A 518 25.98 16.48 0.80
N SER A 519 27.21 16.61 0.27
CA SER A 519 27.79 17.90 -0.12
C SER A 519 27.04 18.58 -1.28
N ARG A 520 26.28 17.81 -2.07
CA ARG A 520 25.44 18.30 -3.17
C ARG A 520 24.13 18.91 -2.68
N LYS A 521 23.80 18.79 -1.38
CA LYS A 521 22.54 19.27 -0.77
C LYS A 521 21.30 18.68 -1.48
N ILE A 522 21.30 17.35 -1.62
CA ILE A 522 20.19 16.62 -2.26
C ILE A 522 18.89 16.79 -1.50
N ILE A 523 18.94 16.88 -0.17
CA ILE A 523 17.78 17.12 0.68
C ILE A 523 17.64 18.61 1.00
N ASP A 524 16.42 19.13 0.93
CA ASP A 524 16.06 20.52 1.23
C ASP A 524 14.61 20.64 1.76
N GLU A 525 14.12 21.87 1.96
CA GLU A 525 12.78 22.13 2.52
C GLU A 525 11.60 21.65 1.65
N LYS A 526 11.84 21.26 0.40
CA LYS A 526 10.83 20.72 -0.52
C LYS A 526 11.03 19.24 -0.82
N THR A 527 11.77 18.53 0.04
CA THR A 527 11.89 17.08 -0.01
C THR A 527 11.00 16.44 1.06
N VAL A 528 10.30 15.36 0.71
CA VAL A 528 9.45 14.57 1.61
C VAL A 528 9.90 13.12 1.56
N TYR A 529 10.05 12.45 2.69
CA TYR A 529 10.31 11.01 2.72
C TYR A 529 9.00 10.21 2.65
N CYS A 530 8.94 9.25 1.74
CA CYS A 530 7.73 8.46 1.45
C CYS A 530 7.97 6.95 1.60
N PRO A 531 7.98 6.42 2.84
CA PRO A 531 8.02 4.98 3.06
C PRO A 531 6.67 4.32 2.75
N HIS A 532 6.74 3.03 2.46
CA HIS A 532 5.59 2.13 2.40
C HIS A 532 5.63 1.15 3.57
N TYR A 533 4.45 0.72 4.03
CA TYR A 533 4.34 -0.33 5.05
C TYR A 533 3.08 -1.17 4.87
N TYR A 534 3.26 -2.49 4.97
CA TYR A 534 2.18 -3.44 5.13
C TYR A 534 2.49 -4.39 6.29
N ASP A 535 1.45 -4.76 7.04
CA ASP A 535 1.58 -5.76 8.10
C ASP A 535 1.86 -7.14 7.48
N GLY A 536 3.08 -7.67 7.68
CA GLY A 536 3.56 -8.86 6.99
C GLY A 536 2.68 -10.09 7.21
N LEU A 537 2.24 -10.35 8.45
CA LEU A 537 1.37 -11.50 8.74
C LEU A 537 -0.01 -11.34 8.10
N SER A 538 -0.65 -10.17 8.22
CA SER A 538 -1.97 -9.93 7.66
C SER A 538 -1.97 -10.00 6.13
N LEU A 539 -0.92 -9.44 5.50
CA LEU A 539 -0.74 -9.48 4.04
C LEU A 539 -0.53 -10.91 3.53
N MET A 540 0.40 -11.66 4.13
CA MET A 540 0.75 -13.01 3.67
C MET A 540 -0.40 -14.02 3.82
N PHE A 541 -1.11 -13.99 4.96
CA PHE A 541 -2.18 -14.96 5.22
C PHE A 541 -3.54 -14.49 4.72
N LYS A 542 -3.69 -13.18 4.43
CA LYS A 542 -4.98 -12.52 4.21
C LYS A 542 -5.95 -12.88 5.36
N SER A 543 -5.56 -12.55 6.58
CA SER A 543 -6.34 -12.77 7.80
C SER A 543 -5.85 -11.84 8.90
N TRP A 544 -6.73 -11.43 9.82
CA TRP A 544 -6.33 -10.64 10.99
C TRP A 544 -6.29 -11.49 12.26
N ASN A 545 -5.15 -11.48 12.95
CA ASN A 545 -4.98 -12.20 14.20
C ASN A 545 -4.88 -11.23 15.39
N THR A 546 -5.91 -11.22 16.24
CA THR A 546 -5.96 -10.35 17.43
C THR A 546 -5.13 -10.87 18.61
N LYS A 547 -4.67 -12.12 18.56
CA LYS A 547 -3.95 -12.77 19.66
C LYS A 547 -2.45 -12.58 19.57
N TYR A 548 -1.89 -12.58 18.36
CA TYR A 548 -0.46 -12.34 18.16
C TYR A 548 -0.19 -11.71 16.79
N ASN A 549 0.91 -10.97 16.72
CA ASN A 549 1.49 -10.43 15.49
C ASN A 549 3.02 -10.40 15.60
N VAL A 550 3.72 -9.77 14.65
CA VAL A 550 5.18 -9.76 14.53
C VAL A 550 5.70 -8.35 14.26
N ASP A 551 6.79 -7.99 14.93
CA ASP A 551 7.59 -6.80 14.62
C ASP A 551 8.35 -6.99 13.30
N THR A 552 7.65 -6.76 12.19
CA THR A 552 8.14 -7.00 10.83
C THR A 552 9.39 -6.16 10.54
N LEU A 553 9.34 -4.86 10.84
CA LEU A 553 10.47 -3.95 10.66
C LEU A 553 11.65 -4.36 11.55
N GLY A 554 11.41 -4.67 12.83
CA GLY A 554 12.47 -5.12 13.74
C GLY A 554 13.17 -6.40 13.27
N ILE A 555 12.42 -7.36 12.71
CA ILE A 555 13.01 -8.56 12.10
C ILE A 555 13.86 -8.19 10.88
N MET A 556 13.35 -7.33 9.99
CA MET A 556 14.09 -6.88 8.81
C MET A 556 15.35 -6.08 9.15
N ARG A 557 15.37 -5.40 10.31
CA ARG A 557 16.56 -4.70 10.85
C ARG A 557 17.49 -5.61 11.66
N CYS A 558 17.26 -6.93 11.68
CA CYS A 558 18.02 -7.87 12.50
C CYS A 558 18.05 -7.48 14.00
N LYS A 559 16.99 -6.85 14.52
CA LYS A 559 16.89 -6.42 15.94
C LYS A 559 16.94 -7.61 16.91
N TYR A 560 16.61 -8.80 16.43
CA TYR A 560 16.45 -10.01 17.23
C TYR A 560 17.53 -11.05 16.89
N LEU A 561 18.13 -11.67 17.91
CA LEU A 561 19.04 -12.83 17.74
C LEU A 561 18.36 -14.01 17.04
N ASN A 562 17.05 -14.15 17.22
CA ASN A 562 16.19 -15.10 16.52
C ASN A 562 14.87 -14.41 16.16
N PRO A 563 14.39 -14.47 14.90
CA PRO A 563 13.15 -13.82 14.47
C PRO A 563 11.91 -14.15 15.32
N VAL A 564 11.85 -15.35 15.94
CA VAL A 564 10.75 -15.75 16.84
C VAL A 564 10.60 -14.79 18.03
N LEU A 565 11.67 -14.10 18.45
CA LEU A 565 11.61 -13.11 19.53
C LEU A 565 10.87 -11.83 19.13
N GLY A 566 10.63 -11.62 17.83
CA GLY A 566 9.81 -10.51 17.31
C GLY A 566 8.31 -10.76 17.40
N ILE A 567 7.85 -11.90 17.92
CA ILE A 567 6.42 -12.17 18.13
C ILE A 567 5.89 -11.36 19.33
N VAL A 568 4.75 -10.71 19.12
CA VAL A 568 4.05 -9.86 20.09
C VAL A 568 2.65 -10.42 20.35
N PHE A 569 2.21 -10.45 21.61
CA PHE A 569 0.95 -11.07 22.02
C PHE A 569 -0.06 -10.05 22.58
N GLY A 570 -1.32 -10.18 22.16
CA GLY A 570 -2.44 -9.35 22.61
C GLY A 570 -2.64 -8.10 21.76
N GLU A 571 -3.90 -7.81 21.44
CA GLU A 571 -4.34 -6.71 20.55
C GLU A 571 -3.69 -5.35 20.87
N ARG A 572 -3.57 -5.01 22.15
CA ARG A 572 -2.91 -3.77 22.59
C ARG A 572 -1.42 -3.75 22.23
N ALA A 573 -0.71 -4.82 22.53
CA ALA A 573 0.72 -4.90 22.25
C ALA A 573 0.98 -4.93 20.74
N ILE A 574 0.10 -5.58 19.96
CA ILE A 574 0.13 -5.56 18.50
C ILE A 574 0.03 -4.12 17.97
N ARG A 575 -0.95 -3.34 18.44
CA ARG A 575 -1.12 -1.92 18.05
C ARG A 575 0.10 -1.07 18.41
N ASN A 576 0.60 -1.25 19.64
CA ASN A 576 1.81 -0.55 20.10
C ASN A 576 3.05 -0.95 19.30
N CYS A 577 3.13 -2.21 18.87
CA CYS A 577 4.23 -2.70 18.04
C CYS A 577 4.21 -2.01 16.67
N ILE A 578 3.06 -1.98 15.97
CA ILE A 578 2.94 -1.27 14.68
C ILE A 578 3.26 0.22 14.86
N LYS A 579 2.74 0.87 15.92
CA LYS A 579 3.08 2.26 16.25
C LYS A 579 4.58 2.48 16.43
N ASN A 580 5.25 1.60 17.17
CA ASN A 580 6.69 1.70 17.41
C ASN A 580 7.50 1.52 16.13
N GLN A 581 7.04 0.67 15.19
CA GLN A 581 7.67 0.53 13.87
C GLN A 581 7.60 1.86 13.09
N PHE A 582 6.48 2.57 13.13
CA PHE A 582 6.35 3.89 12.45
C PHE A 582 7.17 4.99 13.13
N ILE A 583 7.28 4.94 14.46
CA ILE A 583 8.20 5.82 15.21
C ILE A 583 9.66 5.54 14.82
N GLU A 584 10.03 4.27 14.65
CA GLU A 584 11.37 3.91 14.19
C GLU A 584 11.64 4.41 12.77
N MET A 585 10.69 4.26 11.83
CA MET A 585 10.83 4.83 10.47
C MET A 585 11.03 6.36 10.50
N ARG A 586 10.32 7.08 11.38
CA ARG A 586 10.55 8.52 11.59
C ARG A 586 11.96 8.81 12.09
N LYS A 587 12.46 8.00 13.03
CA LYS A 587 13.81 8.13 13.57
C LYS A 587 14.86 7.87 12.49
N GLU A 588 14.71 6.80 11.72
CA GLU A 588 15.56 6.46 10.57
C GLU A 588 15.60 7.60 9.54
N CYS A 589 14.45 8.24 9.26
CA CYS A 589 14.38 9.44 8.43
C CYS A 589 15.19 10.60 9.02
N ASN A 590 14.99 10.93 10.30
CA ASN A 590 15.69 12.03 10.95
C ASN A 590 17.22 11.83 10.97
N GLU A 591 17.67 10.58 11.13
CA GLU A 591 19.08 10.21 11.14
C GLU A 591 19.69 10.33 9.74
N ASN A 592 19.05 9.75 8.72
CA ASN A 592 19.62 9.60 7.38
C ASN A 592 19.31 10.75 6.41
N LEU A 593 18.18 11.44 6.58
CA LEU A 593 17.71 12.52 5.69
C LEU A 593 17.61 13.88 6.41
N GLY A 594 17.44 13.87 7.73
CA GLY A 594 17.20 15.07 8.53
C GLY A 594 15.72 15.24 8.88
N GLU A 595 15.36 16.35 9.54
CA GLU A 595 13.99 16.63 9.99
C GLU A 595 13.09 17.13 8.86
N ILE A 596 12.98 16.33 7.79
CA ILE A 596 12.05 16.57 6.68
C ILE A 596 10.70 15.90 6.95
N PRO A 597 9.60 16.35 6.30
CA PRO A 597 8.32 15.69 6.43
C PRO A 597 8.40 14.22 5.99
N ILE A 598 7.66 13.37 6.70
CA ILE A 598 7.40 12.00 6.29
C ILE A 598 5.92 11.88 5.92
N LEU A 599 5.64 11.14 4.86
CA LEU A 599 4.29 10.80 4.42
C LEU A 599 4.31 9.31 4.06
N MET A 600 3.61 8.46 4.80
CA MET A 600 3.44 7.04 4.42
C MET A 600 2.59 6.99 3.15
N SER A 601 3.21 7.01 1.98
CA SER A 601 2.50 7.18 0.70
C SER A 601 1.68 5.94 0.32
N GLU A 602 1.96 4.81 0.96
CA GLU A 602 1.18 3.60 0.76
C GLU A 602 1.15 2.71 2.00
N THR A 603 -0.06 2.37 2.45
CA THR A 603 -0.31 1.37 3.49
C THR A 603 -1.78 0.94 3.49
N GLY A 604 -2.10 -0.25 3.96
CA GLY A 604 -3.48 -0.74 3.99
C GLY A 604 -3.62 -2.15 4.55
N MET A 605 -4.82 -2.71 4.42
CA MET A 605 -5.15 -4.08 4.79
C MET A 605 -5.98 -4.75 3.70
N PRO A 606 -5.78 -6.06 3.41
CA PRO A 606 -6.58 -6.76 2.43
C PRO A 606 -8.04 -6.86 2.89
N PHE A 607 -8.97 -6.73 1.96
CA PHE A 607 -10.41 -6.91 2.20
C PHE A 607 -10.87 -8.33 1.96
N ASP A 608 -10.13 -9.12 1.19
CA ASP A 608 -10.45 -10.53 0.88
C ASP A 608 -9.97 -11.50 1.98
N MET A 609 -9.94 -11.02 3.22
CA MET A 609 -9.53 -11.78 4.39
C MET A 609 -10.46 -12.95 4.72
N ASP A 610 -9.90 -13.93 5.42
CA ASP A 610 -10.63 -15.06 5.99
C ASP A 610 -11.44 -15.83 4.93
N GLU A 611 -10.85 -16.02 3.76
CA GLU A 611 -11.48 -16.63 2.58
C GLU A 611 -12.74 -15.85 2.15
N LYS A 612 -12.61 -14.52 2.01
CA LYS A 612 -13.70 -13.66 1.54
C LYS A 612 -14.96 -13.78 2.40
N ARG A 613 -14.80 -14.00 3.71
CA ARG A 613 -15.94 -14.24 4.63
C ARG A 613 -16.92 -13.07 4.64
N SER A 614 -16.39 -11.85 4.64
CA SER A 614 -17.18 -10.61 4.64
C SER A 614 -18.08 -10.46 3.42
N TYR A 615 -17.68 -10.95 2.25
CA TYR A 615 -18.46 -10.85 1.01
C TYR A 615 -19.71 -11.74 1.05
N ARG A 616 -19.68 -12.79 1.88
CA ARG A 616 -20.81 -13.73 2.03
C ARG A 616 -21.81 -13.28 3.09
N ASN A 617 -21.36 -12.56 4.12
CA ASN A 617 -22.19 -12.23 5.29
C ASN A 617 -22.34 -10.72 5.55
N GLY A 618 -21.69 -9.87 4.75
CA GLY A 618 -21.68 -8.41 4.90
C GLY A 618 -20.85 -7.86 6.05
N LYS A 619 -20.20 -8.71 6.87
CA LYS A 619 -19.57 -8.32 8.13
C LYS A 619 -18.05 -8.22 8.00
N TYR A 620 -17.55 -6.99 7.83
CA TYR A 620 -16.13 -6.65 7.69
C TYR A 620 -15.38 -6.58 9.03
N ILE A 621 -15.56 -7.57 9.91
CA ILE A 621 -15.04 -7.53 11.30
C ILE A 621 -13.50 -7.52 11.33
N SER A 622 -12.88 -8.46 10.63
CA SER A 622 -11.41 -8.61 10.59
C SER A 622 -10.76 -7.40 9.91
N GLN A 623 -11.34 -6.94 8.80
CA GLN A 623 -10.89 -5.78 8.03
C GLN A 623 -10.98 -4.50 8.87
N THR A 624 -12.09 -4.29 9.58
CA THR A 624 -12.27 -3.13 10.47
C THR A 624 -11.24 -3.14 11.60
N ALA A 625 -11.01 -4.29 12.25
CA ALA A 625 -10.06 -4.40 13.34
C ALA A 625 -8.59 -4.22 12.89
N ALA A 626 -8.24 -4.79 11.73
CA ALA A 626 -6.92 -4.67 11.14
C ALA A 626 -6.61 -3.22 10.72
N LEU A 627 -7.55 -2.58 10.02
CA LEU A 627 -7.42 -1.17 9.63
C LEU A 627 -7.38 -0.25 10.86
N ASP A 628 -8.23 -0.48 11.85
CA ASP A 628 -8.17 0.27 13.11
C ASP A 628 -6.78 0.17 13.75
N ALA A 629 -6.15 -1.02 13.77
CA ALA A 629 -4.79 -1.16 14.31
C ALA A 629 -3.74 -0.34 13.55
N ILE A 630 -3.72 -0.38 12.21
CA ILE A 630 -2.78 0.42 11.40
C ILE A 630 -3.06 1.92 11.55
N ILE A 631 -4.32 2.35 11.51
CA ILE A 631 -4.66 3.77 11.58
C ILE A 631 -4.31 4.36 12.94
N ASN A 632 -4.56 3.62 14.03
CA ASN A 632 -4.14 4.04 15.37
C ASN A 632 -2.61 4.17 15.49
N ALA A 633 -1.85 3.33 14.78
CA ALA A 633 -0.40 3.46 14.72
C ALA A 633 0.04 4.72 13.97
N LEU A 634 -0.58 5.03 12.82
CA LEU A 634 -0.31 6.27 12.05
C LEU A 634 -0.64 7.52 12.86
N GLU A 635 -1.81 7.55 13.50
CA GLU A 635 -2.26 8.62 14.40
C GLU A 635 -1.30 8.79 15.58
N GLY A 636 -0.92 7.68 16.21
CA GLY A 636 0.02 7.65 17.34
C GLY A 636 1.45 8.05 16.97
N ALA A 637 1.85 7.90 15.72
CA ALA A 637 3.14 8.34 15.17
C ALA A 637 3.07 9.75 14.55
N HIS A 638 1.89 10.38 14.53
CA HIS A 638 1.64 11.69 13.93
C HIS A 638 2.14 11.77 12.47
N MET A 639 1.86 10.72 11.72
CA MET A 639 2.38 10.51 10.38
C MET A 639 1.32 10.84 9.33
N SER A 640 1.65 11.75 8.41
CA SER A 640 0.86 11.95 7.19
C SER A 640 0.84 10.65 6.39
N HIS A 641 -0.25 10.36 5.68
CA HIS A 641 -0.40 9.07 5.01
C HIS A 641 -1.44 9.08 3.89
N THR A 642 -1.27 8.17 2.94
CA THR A 642 -2.27 7.81 1.93
C THR A 642 -2.53 6.30 1.95
N PHE A 643 -3.80 5.89 2.02
CA PHE A 643 -4.16 4.47 2.06
C PHE A 643 -4.11 3.81 0.68
N TRP A 644 -3.69 2.56 0.63
CA TRP A 644 -3.97 1.63 -0.47
C TRP A 644 -5.26 0.87 -0.14
N CYS A 645 -6.36 1.07 -0.87
CA CYS A 645 -6.54 2.01 -1.99
C CYS A 645 -8.00 2.46 -2.16
N TYR A 646 -8.26 3.33 -3.14
CA TYR A 646 -9.58 3.51 -3.72
C TYR A 646 -9.65 2.78 -5.07
N ASN A 647 -10.69 1.98 -5.28
CA ASN A 647 -10.97 1.37 -6.59
C ASN A 647 -12.44 1.47 -7.01
N SER A 648 -12.65 2.16 -8.12
CA SER A 648 -13.94 2.49 -8.74
C SER A 648 -14.62 1.32 -9.47
N SER A 649 -13.92 0.24 -9.79
CA SER A 649 -14.47 -0.98 -10.40
C SER A 649 -14.07 -2.24 -9.64
N ASN A 650 -13.89 -2.09 -8.32
CA ASN A 650 -13.64 -3.20 -7.43
C ASN A 650 -14.79 -4.22 -7.49
N ASN A 651 -14.53 -5.48 -7.21
CA ASN A 651 -15.58 -6.49 -7.07
C ASN A 651 -15.13 -7.62 -6.13
N HIS A 652 -16.10 -8.35 -5.57
CA HIS A 652 -15.83 -9.44 -4.62
C HIS A 652 -15.09 -10.63 -5.25
N LYS A 653 -15.23 -10.83 -6.57
CA LYS A 653 -14.65 -11.97 -7.28
C LYS A 653 -13.16 -11.79 -7.51
N TRP A 654 -12.74 -10.65 -8.00
CA TRP A 654 -11.39 -10.39 -8.50
C TRP A 654 -10.67 -9.23 -7.79
N GLY A 655 -11.34 -8.55 -6.86
CA GLY A 655 -10.79 -7.41 -6.14
C GLY A 655 -10.65 -6.20 -7.07
N ASP A 656 -9.45 -5.65 -7.18
CA ASP A 656 -9.11 -4.52 -8.05
C ASP A 656 -8.99 -4.89 -9.54
N ASN A 657 -9.23 -6.16 -9.88
CA ASN A 657 -9.04 -6.79 -11.19
C ASN A 657 -7.57 -7.04 -11.57
N TRP A 658 -6.66 -6.88 -10.62
CA TRP A 658 -5.22 -7.08 -10.77
C TRP A 658 -4.68 -8.07 -9.73
N ASN A 659 -4.17 -9.20 -10.20
CA ASN A 659 -3.47 -10.19 -9.37
C ASN A 659 -4.23 -10.68 -8.12
N ASN A 660 -5.58 -10.63 -8.14
CA ASN A 660 -6.45 -10.95 -7.00
C ASN A 660 -6.18 -10.08 -5.75
N GLU A 661 -5.71 -8.85 -5.94
CA GLU A 661 -5.55 -7.90 -4.85
C GLU A 661 -6.89 -7.25 -4.52
N ASP A 662 -7.20 -7.10 -3.24
CA ASP A 662 -8.37 -6.32 -2.83
C ASP A 662 -8.04 -5.50 -1.59
N PHE A 663 -7.74 -4.22 -1.79
CA PHE A 663 -7.43 -3.26 -0.72
C PHE A 663 -8.40 -2.07 -0.70
N SER A 664 -9.40 -2.06 -1.59
CA SER A 664 -10.19 -0.86 -1.82
C SER A 664 -11.06 -0.49 -0.61
N PHE A 665 -11.19 0.79 -0.29
CA PHE A 665 -12.13 1.21 0.77
C PHE A 665 -13.58 1.24 0.28
N TRP A 666 -13.80 1.06 -1.02
CA TRP A 666 -15.11 1.11 -1.65
C TRP A 666 -15.29 -0.02 -2.66
N SER A 667 -16.51 -0.55 -2.75
CA SER A 667 -16.87 -1.50 -3.80
C SER A 667 -18.32 -1.29 -4.25
N PRO A 668 -18.60 -1.32 -5.56
CA PRO A 668 -19.96 -1.28 -6.08
C PRO A 668 -20.79 -2.48 -5.62
N ASP A 669 -20.16 -3.65 -5.41
CA ASP A 669 -20.82 -4.87 -4.94
C ASP A 669 -21.36 -4.74 -3.50
N ASP A 670 -20.88 -3.76 -2.73
CA ASP A 670 -21.31 -3.50 -1.35
C ASP A 670 -22.42 -2.44 -1.24
N ARG A 671 -22.91 -1.92 -2.37
CA ARG A 671 -23.99 -0.93 -2.39
C ARG A 671 -25.34 -1.58 -2.13
N ASN A 672 -26.19 -0.92 -1.35
CA ASN A 672 -27.59 -1.30 -1.12
C ASN A 672 -27.81 -2.77 -0.70
N LEU A 673 -26.81 -3.41 -0.07
CA LEU A 673 -26.96 -4.76 0.46
C LEU A 673 -28.10 -4.77 1.50
N SER A 674 -29.15 -5.54 1.23
CA SER A 674 -30.23 -5.80 2.20
C SER A 674 -29.80 -6.97 3.08
N PHE A 675 -29.53 -6.71 4.35
CA PHE A 675 -29.12 -7.76 5.29
C PHE A 675 -30.35 -8.35 5.98
N GLU A 676 -30.44 -9.68 6.03
CA GLU A 676 -31.62 -10.44 6.49
C GLU A 676 -32.14 -10.11 7.91
N GLU A 677 -31.41 -9.35 8.74
CA GLU A 677 -31.95 -8.84 10.02
C GLU A 677 -33.20 -7.95 9.80
N ASP A 678 -33.33 -7.28 8.65
CA ASP A 678 -34.54 -6.51 8.29
C ASP A 678 -35.76 -7.41 8.04
N LEU A 679 -35.56 -8.67 7.62
CA LEU A 679 -36.64 -9.64 7.45
C LEU A 679 -37.10 -10.22 8.80
N ILE A 680 -36.20 -10.32 9.78
CA ILE A 680 -36.55 -10.78 11.15
C ILE A 680 -37.32 -9.68 11.90
N ILE A 681 -36.94 -8.41 11.73
CA ILE A 681 -37.68 -7.29 12.33
C ILE A 681 -39.06 -7.13 11.70
N ASN A 682 -39.20 -7.30 10.37
CA ASN A 682 -40.50 -7.25 9.71
C ASN A 682 -41.38 -8.48 9.98
N SER A 683 -40.80 -9.68 10.10
CA SER A 683 -41.55 -10.88 10.51
C SER A 683 -41.98 -10.84 11.98
N SER A 684 -41.23 -10.17 12.86
CA SER A 684 -41.64 -9.96 14.26
C SER A 684 -42.78 -8.93 14.44
N LYS A 685 -42.99 -8.05 13.46
CA LYS A 685 -44.20 -7.21 13.35
C LYS A 685 -45.39 -7.97 12.77
N ALA A 686 -45.15 -8.89 11.82
CA ALA A 686 -46.19 -9.75 11.25
C ALA A 686 -46.65 -10.85 12.23
N SER A 687 -45.76 -11.38 13.07
CA SER A 687 -46.07 -12.44 14.04
C SER A 687 -46.83 -11.97 15.29
N ARG A 688 -46.96 -10.65 15.50
CA ARG A 688 -47.84 -10.08 16.54
C ARG A 688 -49.30 -9.95 16.12
N LEU A 689 -49.64 -10.20 14.86
CA LEU A 689 -51.02 -10.15 14.36
C LEU A 689 -51.68 -11.53 14.21
N ILE A 690 -50.95 -12.63 14.41
CA ILE A 690 -51.48 -14.00 14.24
C ILE A 690 -51.61 -14.76 15.58
N SER A 691 -51.19 -14.19 16.72
CA SER A 691 -51.28 -14.88 18.03
C SER A 691 -52.57 -14.64 18.83
N LYS A 692 -53.65 -14.13 18.21
CA LYS A 692 -54.95 -13.88 18.89
C LYS A 692 -56.12 -14.81 18.49
N ALA A 693 -55.86 -15.87 17.74
CA ALA A 693 -56.76 -17.02 17.61
C ALA A 693 -55.85 -18.24 17.47
N THR A 694 -55.65 -19.08 18.47
CA THR A 694 -56.63 -20.03 19.02
C THR A 694 -56.14 -20.55 20.36
N LYS A 695 -56.95 -20.38 21.43
CA LYS A 695 -56.90 -21.22 22.63
C LYS A 695 -57.86 -22.39 22.42
N MET A 696 -57.40 -23.63 22.59
CA MET A 696 -58.07 -24.73 23.31
C MET A 696 -57.49 -26.09 22.89
N GLY A 697 -57.28 -26.97 23.87
CA GLY A 697 -57.38 -28.43 23.67
C GLY A 697 -56.15 -29.25 24.02
N GLN A 698 -56.28 -30.06 25.07
CA GLN A 698 -55.29 -30.96 25.66
C GLN A 698 -55.07 -32.29 24.88
N SER A 699 -53.88 -32.87 25.13
CA SER A 699 -53.58 -34.29 25.43
C SER A 699 -53.64 -35.42 24.38
N SER A 700 -52.52 -36.17 24.36
CA SER A 700 -52.36 -37.64 24.48
C SER A 700 -52.01 -38.52 23.25
N SER A 701 -50.83 -39.14 23.39
CA SER A 701 -50.51 -40.59 23.27
C SER A 701 -50.13 -41.27 21.93
N THR A 702 -48.93 -41.90 22.02
CA THR A 702 -48.52 -43.28 21.64
C THR A 702 -48.04 -43.71 20.23
N SER A 703 -46.85 -44.36 20.25
CA SER A 703 -46.40 -45.55 19.45
C SER A 703 -45.95 -45.31 17.99
N SER A 704 -44.85 -45.84 17.41
CA SER A 704 -43.99 -47.02 17.67
C SER A 704 -42.66 -47.01 16.86
N ARG A 705 -41.57 -47.42 17.55
CA ARG A 705 -40.40 -48.29 17.25
C ARG A 705 -39.75 -48.48 15.84
N LEU A 706 -38.40 -48.30 15.86
CA LEU A 706 -37.21 -49.05 15.30
C LEU A 706 -37.07 -49.31 13.78
N SER A 707 -35.90 -49.28 13.10
CA SER A 707 -34.43 -49.31 13.40
C SER A 707 -33.66 -48.64 12.22
N SER A 708 -32.41 -48.14 12.23
CA SER A 708 -31.11 -48.73 12.64
C SER A 708 -29.95 -47.71 12.58
N ARG A 709 -29.01 -47.82 13.56
CA ARG A 709 -27.61 -47.31 13.74
C ARG A 709 -26.96 -46.46 12.63
N SER A 710 -26.23 -45.36 12.90
CA SER A 710 -25.05 -45.25 13.79
C SER A 710 -24.62 -43.80 14.14
N THR A 711 -24.06 -43.64 15.35
CA THR A 711 -22.96 -42.73 15.80
C THR A 711 -23.06 -41.20 15.64
N ALA A 712 -23.14 -40.47 16.77
CA ALA A 712 -22.13 -39.49 17.22
C ALA A 712 -22.54 -38.84 18.56
N ASP A 713 -21.53 -38.58 19.38
CA ASP A 713 -21.56 -38.15 20.78
C ASP A 713 -22.06 -36.72 21.00
N SER A 714 -22.76 -36.49 22.12
CA SER A 714 -22.92 -35.16 22.71
C SER A 714 -23.05 -35.27 24.23
N GLU A 715 -21.95 -35.07 24.95
CA GLU A 715 -21.98 -34.79 26.39
C GLU A 715 -22.22 -33.28 26.59
N ASN A 716 -23.43 -32.96 27.05
CA ASN A 716 -23.81 -31.66 27.62
C ASN A 716 -23.41 -31.65 29.10
N PHE A 717 -22.61 -30.67 29.52
CA PHE A 717 -22.55 -30.26 30.92
C PHE A 717 -23.41 -29.00 31.10
N GLU A 718 -24.48 -29.17 31.86
CA GLU A 718 -25.34 -28.12 32.38
C GLU A 718 -24.56 -27.21 33.34
N TYR A 719 -24.86 -25.91 33.30
CA TYR A 719 -24.66 -25.05 34.46
C TYR A 719 -25.95 -24.26 34.70
N GLU A 720 -26.47 -24.42 35.91
CA GLU A 720 -27.72 -23.88 36.41
C GLU A 720 -27.76 -22.34 36.35
N SER A 721 -28.94 -21.88 35.95
CA SER A 721 -29.35 -20.48 35.98
C SER A 721 -29.95 -20.17 37.35
N ASP A 722 -29.31 -19.31 38.12
CA ASP A 722 -30.04 -18.47 39.09
C ASP A 722 -29.30 -17.14 39.32
N CYS A 723 -29.90 -16.05 38.84
CA CYS A 723 -29.48 -14.69 39.15
C CYS A 723 -30.70 -13.77 39.14
N SER A 724 -31.33 -13.65 40.30
CA SER A 724 -32.25 -12.56 40.61
C SER A 724 -31.46 -11.27 40.90
N SER A 725 -31.77 -10.23 40.13
CA SER A 725 -31.67 -8.80 40.46
C SER A 725 -30.33 -8.25 40.97
N ILE A 726 -29.63 -7.51 40.10
CA ILE A 726 -29.42 -6.05 40.16
C ILE A 726 -28.59 -5.69 38.92
N ILE A 727 -28.99 -4.60 38.24
CA ILE A 727 -28.49 -4.13 36.95
C ILE A 727 -26.96 -4.20 36.86
N SER A 728 -26.44 -5.18 36.12
CA SER A 728 -25.03 -5.29 35.77
C SER A 728 -24.90 -5.15 34.25
N SER A 729 -24.37 -4.01 33.83
CA SER A 729 -23.90 -3.77 32.47
C SER A 729 -22.65 -4.63 32.21
N THR A 730 -22.84 -5.91 31.95
CA THR A 730 -21.75 -6.82 31.60
C THR A 730 -21.27 -6.55 30.17
N THR A 731 -19.96 -6.51 30.03
CA THR A 731 -19.14 -6.35 28.81
C THR A 731 -19.56 -7.21 27.61
N SER A 732 -20.30 -8.31 27.84
CA SER A 732 -20.90 -9.15 26.81
C SER A 732 -21.93 -8.41 25.93
N ASN A 733 -22.72 -7.51 26.51
CA ASN A 733 -23.70 -6.72 25.73
C ASN A 733 -23.04 -5.62 24.89
N VAL A 734 -21.85 -5.14 25.26
CA VAL A 734 -21.09 -4.14 24.49
C VAL A 734 -20.39 -4.81 23.29
N PHE A 735 -19.86 -6.03 23.49
CA PHE A 735 -19.23 -6.82 22.43
C PHE A 735 -20.21 -7.15 21.30
N SER A 736 -21.45 -7.55 21.62
CA SER A 736 -22.49 -7.84 20.62
C SER A 736 -23.11 -6.59 19.99
N ARG A 737 -23.15 -5.45 20.68
CA ARG A 737 -23.72 -4.18 20.17
C ARG A 737 -22.79 -3.41 19.22
N GLN A 738 -21.47 -3.58 19.30
CA GLN A 738 -20.50 -2.95 18.39
C GLN A 738 -20.22 -3.76 17.13
N LEU A 739 -20.32 -5.09 17.19
CA LEU A 739 -20.14 -5.97 16.03
C LEU A 739 -21.27 -5.87 14.99
N LYS A 740 -22.40 -5.22 15.32
CA LYS A 740 -23.43 -4.82 14.34
C LYS A 740 -22.99 -3.65 13.43
N LYS A 741 -21.84 -3.01 13.64
CA LYS A 741 -21.37 -1.81 12.90
C LYS A 741 -20.26 -2.07 11.87
N CYS A 742 -19.99 -3.32 11.54
CA CYS A 742 -19.00 -3.71 10.52
C CYS A 742 -19.63 -3.96 9.14
N PHE A 743 -20.86 -3.49 8.92
CA PHE A 743 -21.47 -3.47 7.59
C PHE A 743 -20.90 -2.33 6.75
N PRO A 744 -20.92 -2.45 5.40
CA PRO A 744 -20.59 -1.34 4.53
C PRO A 744 -21.64 -0.20 4.66
N SER A 745 -21.30 1.01 4.25
CA SER A 745 -22.34 2.04 4.06
C SER A 745 -23.30 1.65 2.95
N PRO A 746 -24.51 2.24 2.92
CA PRO A 746 -25.42 2.14 1.78
C PRO A 746 -24.77 2.45 0.43
N ASP A 747 -23.82 3.39 0.40
CA ASP A 747 -23.07 3.76 -0.81
C ASP A 747 -21.84 2.85 -1.08
N GLY A 748 -21.60 1.79 -0.31
CA GLY A 748 -20.57 0.77 -0.62
C GLY A 748 -19.20 0.99 0.02
N VAL A 749 -19.07 1.89 1.00
CA VAL A 749 -17.82 2.07 1.77
C VAL A 749 -17.65 0.91 2.74
N ARG A 750 -16.54 0.19 2.63
CA ARG A 750 -16.22 -1.00 3.42
C ARG A 750 -15.42 -0.62 4.68
N ALA A 751 -15.54 -1.41 5.75
CA ALA A 751 -14.86 -1.16 7.03
C ALA A 751 -14.98 0.31 7.53
N ILE A 752 -16.13 0.91 7.27
CA ILE A 752 -16.36 2.35 7.33
C ILE A 752 -16.06 3.00 8.68
N SER A 753 -16.28 2.27 9.77
CA SER A 753 -15.99 2.72 11.13
C SER A 753 -14.50 2.90 11.40
N ALA A 754 -13.62 2.29 10.59
CA ALA A 754 -12.18 2.55 10.62
C ALA A 754 -11.77 3.61 9.60
N VAL A 755 -12.36 3.58 8.40
CA VAL A 755 -12.07 4.51 7.29
C VAL A 755 -12.44 5.96 7.64
N VAL A 756 -13.68 6.17 8.09
CA VAL A 756 -14.25 7.50 8.36
C VAL A 756 -14.25 7.76 9.86
N ARG A 757 -13.13 8.27 10.38
CA ARG A 757 -12.89 8.47 11.82
C ARG A 757 -12.29 9.84 12.15
N PRO A 758 -12.51 10.35 13.37
CA PRO A 758 -12.03 11.68 13.77
C PRO A 758 -10.51 11.77 13.82
N TYR A 759 -9.96 12.93 13.47
CA TYR A 759 -8.53 13.20 13.57
C TYR A 759 -8.24 14.70 13.61
N LEU A 760 -7.06 15.08 14.12
CA LEU A 760 -6.57 16.45 14.09
C LEU A 760 -6.11 16.81 12.67
N VAL A 761 -6.82 17.74 12.03
CA VAL A 761 -6.53 18.22 10.67
C VAL A 761 -5.41 19.26 10.70
N SER A 762 -5.51 20.23 11.61
CA SER A 762 -4.58 21.36 11.69
C SER A 762 -4.47 21.92 13.12
N SER A 763 -3.26 22.30 13.54
CA SER A 763 -3.03 22.99 14.83
C SER A 763 -1.72 23.77 14.88
N PHE A 764 -1.65 24.80 15.73
CA PHE A 764 -0.38 25.41 16.16
C PHE A 764 0.36 24.55 17.19
N GLY A 765 -0.37 23.71 17.93
CA GLY A 765 0.18 22.92 19.01
C GLY A 765 0.98 21.72 18.52
N LYS A 766 1.91 21.27 19.36
CA LYS A 766 2.59 19.98 19.20
C LYS A 766 1.71 18.88 19.79
N ILE A 767 1.40 17.86 19.00
CA ILE A 767 0.64 16.70 19.50
C ILE A 767 1.48 15.97 20.55
N VAL A 768 0.89 15.78 21.72
CA VAL A 768 1.46 14.97 22.81
C VAL A 768 0.92 13.55 22.71
N ALA A 769 -0.39 13.41 22.51
CA ALA A 769 -1.05 12.13 22.31
C ALA A 769 -2.37 12.31 21.55
N GLN A 770 -2.71 11.32 20.73
CA GLN A 770 -3.98 11.22 20.03
C GLN A 770 -4.41 9.75 20.03
N GLU A 771 -5.69 9.50 20.29
CA GLU A 771 -6.28 8.17 20.31
C GLU A 771 -7.75 8.24 19.89
N PHE A 772 -8.20 7.29 19.06
CA PHE A 772 -9.61 7.05 18.83
C PHE A 772 -9.94 5.59 19.12
N ASP A 773 -10.78 5.39 20.13
CA ASP A 773 -11.34 4.09 20.46
C ASP A 773 -12.67 3.91 19.71
N ILE A 774 -12.62 3.10 18.66
CA ILE A 774 -13.77 2.74 17.82
C ILE A 774 -14.88 2.04 18.62
N LYS A 775 -14.52 1.30 19.67
CA LYS A 775 -15.48 0.58 20.51
C LYS A 775 -16.27 1.61 21.31
N SER A 776 -15.60 2.39 22.16
CA SER A 776 -16.30 3.40 22.98
C SER A 776 -16.73 4.66 22.23
N VAL A 777 -16.42 4.77 20.93
CA VAL A 777 -16.64 5.96 20.09
C VAL A 777 -16.14 7.20 20.82
N LYS A 778 -14.87 7.14 21.20
CA LYS A 778 -14.19 8.15 22.01
C LYS A 778 -12.92 8.59 21.31
N TYR A 779 -12.92 9.83 20.85
CA TYR A 779 -11.73 10.54 20.40
C TYR A 779 -11.09 11.29 21.58
N SER A 780 -9.78 11.26 21.68
CA SER A 780 -9.03 11.97 22.71
C SER A 780 -7.77 12.56 22.09
N LEU A 781 -7.56 13.84 22.32
CA LEU A 781 -6.43 14.59 21.80
C LEU A 781 -5.83 15.45 22.91
N GLN A 782 -4.52 15.36 23.03
CA GLN A 782 -3.71 16.17 23.93
C GLN A 782 -2.65 16.91 23.12
N ILE A 783 -2.64 18.23 23.23
CA ILE A 783 -1.72 19.11 22.50
C ILE A 783 -1.05 20.08 23.46
N ASN A 784 0.23 20.32 23.23
CA ASN A 784 0.97 21.40 23.87
C ASN A 784 0.86 22.63 22.97
N ILE A 785 0.36 23.72 23.53
CA ILE A 785 0.05 24.94 22.79
C ILE A 785 0.85 26.10 23.35
N LYS A 786 1.44 26.87 22.44
CA LYS A 786 2.11 28.14 22.76
C LYS A 786 1.56 29.23 21.85
N ASN A 787 0.90 30.24 22.44
CA ASN A 787 0.38 31.42 21.75
C ASN A 787 -0.45 31.09 20.49
N ALA A 788 -1.56 30.37 20.68
CA ALA A 788 -2.41 29.94 19.56
C ALA A 788 -3.16 31.12 18.91
N LYS A 789 -2.74 31.52 17.71
CA LYS A 789 -3.40 32.60 16.96
C LYS A 789 -4.66 32.19 16.19
N LYS A 790 -4.89 30.88 16.06
CA LYS A 790 -6.01 30.26 15.32
C LYS A 790 -6.43 28.97 16.04
N PRO A 791 -7.70 28.58 15.93
CA PRO A 791 -8.19 27.36 16.55
C PRO A 791 -7.55 26.11 15.94
N SER A 792 -7.47 25.05 16.73
CA SER A 792 -7.19 23.71 16.22
C SER A 792 -8.42 23.16 15.48
N ILE A 793 -8.21 22.49 14.35
CA ILE A 793 -9.28 21.97 13.48
C ILE A 793 -9.31 20.45 13.59
N ILE A 794 -10.45 19.90 14.04
CA ILE A 794 -10.62 18.46 14.26
C ILE A 794 -11.79 17.98 13.40
N PHE A 795 -11.53 17.01 12.52
CA PHE A 795 -12.60 16.33 11.79
C PHE A 795 -13.36 15.41 12.76
N VAL A 796 -14.69 15.49 12.76
CA VAL A 796 -15.60 14.71 13.62
C VAL A 796 -16.77 14.19 12.79
N PRO A 797 -16.65 12.99 12.21
CA PRO A 797 -17.64 12.48 11.27
C PRO A 797 -18.96 12.14 11.94
N LYS A 798 -20.07 12.52 11.30
CA LYS A 798 -21.44 12.16 11.65
C LYS A 798 -21.67 10.66 11.72
N TRP A 799 -20.87 9.86 11.01
CA TRP A 799 -20.88 8.40 11.15
C TRP A 799 -20.69 7.95 12.61
N HIS A 800 -19.81 8.63 13.34
CA HIS A 800 -19.53 8.36 14.74
C HIS A 800 -20.28 9.29 15.71
N TYR A 801 -20.52 10.54 15.31
CA TYR A 801 -21.13 11.58 16.14
C TYR A 801 -22.34 12.23 15.42
N PRO A 802 -23.45 11.50 15.21
CA PRO A 802 -24.58 11.98 14.40
C PRO A 802 -25.34 13.15 15.03
N PHE A 803 -25.31 13.26 16.36
CA PHE A 803 -26.02 14.27 17.15
C PHE A 803 -25.10 15.08 18.06
N LEU A 804 -23.87 15.32 17.59
CA LEU A 804 -22.82 15.95 18.37
C LEU A 804 -23.32 17.20 19.12
N ASP A 805 -23.23 17.17 20.46
CA ASP A 805 -23.64 18.27 21.34
C ASP A 805 -22.63 18.52 22.49
N TYR A 806 -22.94 19.48 23.37
CA TYR A 806 -22.09 19.78 24.54
C TYR A 806 -22.01 18.62 25.56
N GLY A 807 -22.93 17.65 25.51
CA GLY A 807 -22.90 16.41 26.28
C GLY A 807 -21.83 15.42 25.83
N ASP A 808 -21.37 15.55 24.59
CA ASP A 808 -20.34 14.69 24.01
C ASP A 808 -18.91 15.21 24.24
N ILE A 809 -18.76 16.49 24.61
CA ILE A 809 -17.47 17.19 24.57
C ILE A 809 -16.97 17.52 25.98
N TYR A 810 -15.69 17.24 26.20
CA TYR A 810 -14.98 17.52 27.44
C TYR A 810 -13.67 18.26 27.12
N LEU A 811 -13.39 19.34 27.86
CA LEU A 811 -12.22 20.19 27.65
C LEU A 811 -11.49 20.47 28.96
N THR A 812 -10.18 20.68 28.89
CA THR A 812 -9.41 21.34 29.96
C THR A 812 -9.64 22.85 29.99
N SER A 813 -9.67 23.47 28.80
CA SER A 813 -9.67 24.92 28.57
C SER A 813 -10.27 25.24 27.20
N GLY A 814 -10.58 26.51 26.96
CA GLY A 814 -11.02 27.00 25.67
C GLY A 814 -12.53 26.87 25.43
N SER A 815 -12.88 27.08 24.16
CA SER A 815 -14.24 26.98 23.65
C SER A 815 -14.27 26.29 22.29
N ILE A 816 -15.46 25.94 21.81
CA ILE A 816 -15.64 25.25 20.54
C ILE A 816 -16.63 25.96 19.63
N LYS A 817 -16.42 25.82 18.32
CA LYS A 817 -17.43 26.02 17.28
C LYS A 817 -17.54 24.75 16.45
N TYR A 818 -18.73 24.43 15.94
CA TYR A 818 -18.96 23.22 15.16
C TYR A 818 -19.53 23.56 13.78
N ASN A 819 -18.93 22.99 12.74
CA ASN A 819 -19.49 23.02 11.39
C ASN A 819 -20.13 21.66 11.11
N GLU A 820 -21.46 21.64 11.12
CA GLU A 820 -22.22 20.41 10.96
C GLU A 820 -22.15 19.85 9.52
N GLU A 821 -22.11 20.73 8.52
CA GLU A 821 -22.09 20.35 7.10
C GLU A 821 -20.76 19.70 6.71
N LEU A 822 -19.65 20.34 7.07
CA LEU A 822 -18.29 19.87 6.80
C LEU A 822 -17.73 18.95 7.90
N GLN A 823 -18.51 18.68 8.95
CA GLN A 823 -18.23 17.71 10.01
C GLN A 823 -16.90 17.97 10.75
N TYR A 824 -16.67 19.21 11.19
CA TYR A 824 -15.45 19.55 11.94
C TYR A 824 -15.70 20.52 13.10
N ILE A 825 -14.85 20.44 14.12
CA ILE A 825 -14.82 21.37 15.26
C ILE A 825 -13.62 22.31 15.12
N GLU A 826 -13.85 23.59 15.42
CA GLU A 826 -12.81 24.54 15.79
C GLU A 826 -12.68 24.56 17.31
N TRP A 827 -11.51 24.16 17.82
CA TRP A 827 -11.18 24.29 19.24
C TRP A 827 -10.35 25.56 19.43
N HIS A 828 -10.97 26.56 20.05
CA HIS A 828 -10.38 27.86 20.37
C HIS A 828 -9.73 27.78 21.74
N HIS A 829 -8.46 28.15 21.83
CA HIS A 829 -7.63 28.01 23.02
C HIS A 829 -7.68 29.29 23.86
N ASP A 830 -7.53 29.17 25.18
CA ASP A 830 -7.51 30.34 26.06
C ASP A 830 -6.14 31.02 25.98
N ASP A 831 -6.13 32.35 25.76
CA ASP A 831 -4.91 33.16 25.76
C ASP A 831 -4.58 33.58 27.20
N ASP A 832 -3.71 32.85 27.90
CA ASP A 832 -3.19 33.25 29.20
C ASP A 832 -1.80 33.89 29.05
N GLU A 833 -1.76 35.18 28.69
CA GLU A 833 -0.51 35.96 28.52
C GLU A 833 0.35 36.03 29.80
N ASN A 834 -0.19 35.66 30.96
CA ASN A 834 0.47 35.76 32.26
C ASN A 834 1.15 34.47 32.75
N ASN A 835 1.00 33.34 32.06
CA ASN A 835 1.59 32.06 32.48
C ASN A 835 2.86 31.73 31.68
N ASN A 836 4.03 31.95 32.30
CA ASN A 836 5.36 31.62 31.77
C ASN A 836 5.73 30.12 31.88
N GLU A 837 4.78 29.23 32.18
CA GLU A 837 5.08 27.79 32.20
C GLU A 837 5.18 27.25 30.78
N ASP A 838 6.37 26.75 30.41
CA ASP A 838 6.73 26.27 29.07
C ASP A 838 5.91 25.07 28.53
N ASN A 839 4.87 24.59 29.23
CA ASN A 839 4.09 23.40 28.87
C ASN A 839 2.60 23.46 29.27
N MET A 840 1.82 24.44 28.79
CA MET A 840 0.36 24.36 28.92
C MET A 840 -0.18 23.26 28.00
N THR A 841 -0.46 22.11 28.60
CA THR A 841 -0.98 20.94 27.91
C THR A 841 -2.50 20.96 28.00
N GLU A 842 -3.16 21.10 26.86
CA GLU A 842 -4.61 21.10 26.79
C GLU A 842 -5.12 19.75 26.28
N THR A 843 -6.31 19.35 26.72
CA THR A 843 -6.92 18.08 26.35
C THR A 843 -8.38 18.26 25.95
N ILE A 844 -8.75 17.68 24.81
CA ILE A 844 -10.13 17.52 24.35
C ILE A 844 -10.48 16.03 24.28
N ILE A 845 -11.65 15.68 24.81
CA ILE A 845 -12.26 14.35 24.66
C ILE A 845 -13.63 14.54 24.02
N ILE A 846 -13.89 13.79 22.95
CA ILE A 846 -15.17 13.75 22.27
C ILE A 846 -15.67 12.32 22.36
N LYS A 847 -16.81 12.12 23.02
CA LYS A 847 -17.37 10.80 23.28
C LYS A 847 -18.84 10.81 22.90
N ASN A 848 -19.26 9.88 22.04
CA ASN A 848 -20.68 9.78 21.69
C ASN A 848 -21.50 9.31 22.91
N ASN A 849 -22.22 10.25 23.51
CA ASN A 849 -23.26 10.06 24.51
C ASN A 849 -24.66 10.45 23.96
N SER A 850 -24.71 11.25 22.89
CA SER A 850 -25.92 11.77 22.25
C SER A 850 -26.72 10.75 21.42
N GLY A 851 -26.13 9.58 21.14
CA GLY A 851 -26.83 8.43 20.57
C GLY A 851 -26.42 8.09 19.13
N SER A 852 -27.13 7.13 18.54
CA SER A 852 -26.84 6.56 17.22
C SER A 852 -27.93 6.85 16.18
N LEU A 853 -27.56 6.75 14.90
CA LEU A 853 -28.51 6.93 13.77
C LEU A 853 -29.69 5.95 13.82
N GLU A 854 -29.51 4.76 14.39
CA GLU A 854 -30.56 3.74 14.54
C GLU A 854 -31.56 4.10 15.63
N GLU A 855 -31.08 4.61 16.77
CA GLU A 855 -31.92 5.11 17.87
C GLU A 855 -32.78 6.30 17.40
N ALA A 856 -32.22 7.18 16.57
CA ALA A 856 -32.96 8.29 15.99
C ALA A 856 -34.06 7.84 15.01
N LYS A 857 -33.82 6.78 14.21
CA LYS A 857 -34.87 6.18 13.36
C LYS A 857 -36.00 5.59 14.20
N MET A 858 -35.69 4.97 15.34
CA MET A 858 -36.69 4.46 16.28
C MET A 858 -37.51 5.60 16.93
N ASP A 859 -36.90 6.76 17.15
CA ASP A 859 -37.54 7.98 17.67
C ASP A 859 -38.30 8.79 16.60
N GLY A 860 -38.37 8.33 15.35
CA GLY A 860 -39.07 9.02 14.25
C GLY A 860 -38.31 10.21 13.65
N ARG A 861 -37.03 10.40 13.98
CA ARG A 861 -36.15 11.39 13.32
C ARG A 861 -35.68 10.83 11.98
N GLN A 862 -36.21 11.32 10.86
CA GLN A 862 -35.73 10.95 9.52
C GLN A 862 -34.37 11.61 9.24
N LEU A 863 -33.32 10.80 9.06
CA LEU A 863 -31.99 11.25 8.66
C LEU A 863 -31.50 10.42 7.48
N GLN A 864 -30.99 11.11 6.46
CA GLN A 864 -30.26 10.48 5.36
C GLN A 864 -28.89 9.97 5.86
N CYS A 865 -28.34 8.96 5.19
CA CYS A 865 -27.02 8.45 5.54
C CYS A 865 -25.98 9.57 5.36
N PRO A 866 -25.10 9.86 6.34
CA PRO A 866 -24.15 10.97 6.22
C PRO A 866 -23.05 10.76 5.17
N ILE A 867 -23.04 9.61 4.48
CA ILE A 867 -22.02 9.18 3.52
C ILE A 867 -22.60 9.01 2.11
N THR A 868 -23.91 9.23 1.93
CA THR A 868 -24.59 9.23 0.62
C THR A 868 -24.62 10.60 -0.01
#